data_AF-A0A8D9BF45-F1
#
_entry.id   AF-A0A8D9BF45-F1
#
_cell.length_a   1.000
_cell.length_b   1.000
_cell.length_c   1.000
_cell.angle_alpha   90.00
_cell.angle_beta   90.00
_cell.angle_gamma   90.00
#
_symmetry.space_group_name_H-M   'P 1'
#
loop_
_entity.id
_entity.type
_entity.pdbx_description
1 polymer ?
#
loop_
_entity_poly.entity_id
_entity_poly.type
_entity_poly.pdbx_seq_one_letter_code
_entity_poly.pdbx_strand_id
1 'polypeptide(L)'
;MPPSQDHKRKYNNDKGPNTGGLGAYCPCDILTEAQKKEIHDTILMRVIKKMIAEGTPFVGVLYAGLMMTKNGPKVLEFNARFGDPETQVILPLLKTDLYDIMVACINGSLSSLNIDWETNTFAVGVVMASQGYPETLSKGDVIQGLSEVPPLPRHLIFYSGVEDTNEGTVTSGGRVLITVALESELALAAAKATLACGRIQFRGSHYRTDIAHKGIARSLLSKGYLSYKESGVDIIAGNALIKGIKPCVNMTTRKGVIGDIGDFGALFDLKAAQYKEPVLVSGTDGVGTKVKIANKCNLHTTIGIDLVAMCVNDILAHGAEPLFFLDYFATGQLDVNVGTAVVEGIAQGCSLAGCALVGGETAELPGLYQPGDYDLAGFAVGAVEKASLLPKIKDVAAGDVVIALPSSGIHSNGFSLVRKVMQKVGAKYSDIAPFSQDGKTFGEELLTPTSIYVSRVLPSLKAGRVKAFAHITGGGLVENIPRVLSKKVKVRLNARSWKIHPVFGWLAAMGGVNESEMLRTFNCGIGAVLIVSPQHQHIVQSMVQGILVGVVEPREWNDEEQVEINNFAEAMESLMNPYIPMVVKSRMVQRKRVAVLISGTGTNLKSLLEATQIRGDIMRAEIVLVVSNKHNVEGLNIARNAGVPTKVIDHKNYDSRTSFDMALDKVLTNHGIQLVCLAGFMRILCAEFVNRWRGKLINIHPALLPLFKGMHAHKQALDAGVRITGCTVHFVEEGVDCGAIITQESVPIYPKDTEDSLCERVKSAEHKAYPRALELVSTERVKLDLDTGKMVWA
;
A
#
# COMPACT_ATOMS: atom_id res chain seq x y z
N MET A 1 -46.21 -2.96 -18.01
CA MET A 1 -46.11 -4.13 -17.11
C MET A 1 -44.77 -4.83 -17.38
N PRO A 2 -43.95 -5.08 -16.34
CA PRO A 2 -42.70 -5.83 -16.51
C PRO A 2 -42.97 -7.29 -16.92
N PRO A 3 -42.10 -7.91 -17.74
CA PRO A 3 -42.24 -9.32 -18.08
C PRO A 3 -41.97 -10.19 -16.85
N SER A 4 -42.70 -11.29 -16.71
CA SER A 4 -42.44 -12.33 -15.72
C SER A 4 -42.20 -13.67 -16.41
N GLN A 5 -41.53 -14.59 -15.70
CA GLN A 5 -41.39 -15.97 -16.16
C GLN A 5 -42.02 -16.91 -15.15
N ASP A 6 -42.91 -17.76 -15.64
CA ASP A 6 -43.51 -18.86 -14.88
C ASP A 6 -42.73 -20.18 -15.08
N HIS A 7 -42.73 -21.00 -14.01
CA HIS A 7 -42.11 -22.30 -13.91
C HIS A 7 -43.19 -23.40 -13.85
N LYS A 8 -43.67 -23.81 -15.04
CA LYS A 8 -44.86 -24.67 -15.24
C LYS A 8 -44.74 -26.14 -14.84
N ARG A 9 -43.57 -26.63 -14.49
CA ARG A 9 -43.28 -28.08 -14.34
C ARG A 9 -43.07 -28.43 -12.87
N LYS A 10 -43.47 -29.64 -12.49
CA LYS A 10 -43.50 -30.09 -11.08
C LYS A 10 -42.14 -30.11 -10.38
N TYR A 11 -41.09 -30.53 -11.06
CA TYR A 11 -39.77 -30.73 -10.47
C TYR A 11 -38.76 -29.70 -10.98
N ASN A 12 -37.68 -29.52 -10.22
CA ASN A 12 -36.53 -28.70 -10.62
C ASN A 12 -36.02 -29.08 -12.03
N ASN A 13 -35.43 -28.11 -12.71
CA ASN A 13 -34.96 -28.21 -14.09
C ASN A 13 -36.08 -28.48 -15.11
N ASP A 14 -37.28 -27.96 -14.82
CA ASP A 14 -38.48 -28.08 -15.65
C ASP A 14 -38.88 -29.52 -16.01
N LYS A 15 -38.73 -30.44 -15.05
CA LYS A 15 -39.09 -31.86 -15.21
C LYS A 15 -40.48 -32.18 -14.64
N GLY A 16 -41.07 -33.29 -15.08
CA GLY A 16 -42.35 -33.79 -14.58
C GLY A 16 -43.59 -33.20 -15.29
N PRO A 17 -44.79 -33.46 -14.76
CA PRO A 17 -46.04 -32.99 -15.35
C PRO A 17 -46.15 -31.47 -15.28
N ASN A 18 -47.02 -30.91 -16.13
CA ASN A 18 -47.38 -29.49 -16.09
C ASN A 18 -48.34 -29.25 -14.91
N THR A 19 -48.00 -28.29 -14.05
CA THR A 19 -48.69 -27.96 -12.80
C THR A 19 -49.43 -26.63 -12.87
N GLY A 20 -49.50 -26.00 -14.05
CA GLY A 20 -50.03 -24.64 -14.18
C GLY A 20 -49.16 -23.55 -13.52
N GLY A 21 -47.95 -23.90 -13.05
CA GLY A 21 -46.99 -22.98 -12.44
C GLY A 21 -46.70 -23.30 -10.96
N LEU A 22 -45.42 -23.56 -10.65
CA LEU A 22 -44.92 -23.75 -9.27
C LEU A 22 -44.06 -22.58 -8.77
N GLY A 23 -44.05 -21.48 -9.49
CA GLY A 23 -43.37 -20.27 -9.10
C GLY A 23 -43.13 -19.37 -10.29
N ALA A 24 -42.90 -18.10 -10.01
CA ALA A 24 -42.58 -17.11 -11.01
C ALA A 24 -41.56 -16.12 -10.49
N TYR A 25 -40.98 -15.33 -11.38
CA TYR A 25 -40.24 -14.15 -10.97
C TYR A 25 -40.41 -13.01 -11.95
N CYS A 26 -40.21 -11.80 -11.44
CA CYS A 26 -40.36 -10.54 -12.15
C CYS A 26 -39.37 -9.50 -11.62
N PRO A 27 -38.78 -8.64 -12.46
CA PRO A 27 -38.77 -8.70 -13.91
C PRO A 27 -37.93 -9.88 -14.44
N CYS A 28 -38.30 -10.39 -15.63
CA CYS A 28 -37.57 -11.42 -16.33
C CYS A 28 -36.41 -10.83 -17.15
N ASP A 29 -35.18 -10.93 -16.63
CA ASP A 29 -33.94 -10.47 -17.28
C ASP A 29 -33.39 -11.45 -18.35
N ILE A 30 -34.22 -12.41 -18.82
CA ILE A 30 -33.89 -13.30 -19.95
C ILE A 30 -34.18 -12.64 -21.30
N LEU A 31 -34.90 -11.51 -21.33
CA LEU A 31 -35.13 -10.77 -22.57
C LEU A 31 -34.12 -9.63 -22.69
N THR A 32 -33.39 -9.58 -23.79
CA THR A 32 -32.61 -8.39 -24.17
C THR A 32 -33.55 -7.23 -24.50
N GLU A 33 -33.09 -5.99 -24.40
CA GLU A 33 -33.90 -4.81 -24.78
C GLU A 33 -34.36 -4.88 -26.25
N ALA A 34 -33.53 -5.42 -27.14
CA ALA A 34 -33.91 -5.69 -28.54
C ALA A 34 -35.09 -6.67 -28.65
N GLN A 35 -35.08 -7.76 -27.87
CA GLN A 35 -36.17 -8.73 -27.84
C GLN A 35 -37.44 -8.17 -27.20
N LYS A 36 -37.32 -7.35 -26.14
CA LYS A 36 -38.47 -6.66 -25.54
C LYS A 36 -39.14 -5.74 -26.55
N LYS A 37 -38.34 -4.97 -27.31
CA LYS A 37 -38.82 -4.12 -28.39
C LYS A 37 -39.48 -4.92 -29.52
N GLU A 38 -38.86 -6.02 -29.95
CA GLU A 38 -39.44 -6.93 -30.95
C GLU A 38 -40.81 -7.46 -30.51
N ILE A 39 -40.92 -7.95 -29.27
CA ILE A 39 -42.19 -8.44 -28.69
C ILE A 39 -43.23 -7.32 -28.66
N HIS A 40 -42.85 -6.13 -28.19
CA HIS A 40 -43.73 -4.98 -28.13
C HIS A 40 -44.30 -4.63 -29.52
N ASP A 41 -43.42 -4.45 -30.50
CA ASP A 41 -43.80 -3.91 -31.81
C ASP A 41 -44.52 -4.95 -32.68
N THR A 42 -44.04 -6.20 -32.67
CA THR A 42 -44.50 -7.24 -33.61
C THR A 42 -45.62 -8.12 -33.07
N ILE A 43 -45.75 -8.23 -31.75
CA ILE A 43 -46.76 -9.07 -31.08
C ILE A 43 -47.81 -8.18 -30.42
N LEU A 44 -47.44 -7.42 -29.39
CA LEU A 44 -48.40 -6.70 -28.55
C LEU A 44 -49.11 -5.58 -29.33
N MET A 45 -48.35 -4.65 -29.91
CA MET A 45 -48.89 -3.53 -30.66
C MET A 45 -49.58 -3.97 -31.96
N ARG A 46 -49.15 -5.08 -32.56
CA ARG A 46 -49.80 -5.64 -33.74
C ARG A 46 -51.23 -6.09 -33.42
N VAL A 47 -51.43 -6.77 -32.29
CA VAL A 47 -52.76 -7.19 -31.85
C VAL A 47 -53.62 -5.97 -31.53
N ILE A 48 -53.10 -5.01 -30.77
CA ILE A 48 -53.83 -3.78 -30.44
C ILE A 48 -54.27 -3.02 -31.71
N LYS A 49 -53.36 -2.83 -32.67
CA LYS A 49 -53.68 -2.17 -33.96
C LYS A 49 -54.76 -2.90 -34.74
N LYS A 50 -54.75 -4.24 -34.70
CA LYS A 50 -55.74 -5.06 -35.40
C LYS A 50 -57.12 -4.97 -34.74
N MET A 51 -57.18 -4.99 -33.41
CA MET A 51 -58.43 -4.79 -32.64
C MET A 51 -59.06 -3.41 -32.95
N ILE A 52 -58.23 -2.36 -33.01
CA ILE A 52 -58.68 -1.02 -33.42
C ILE A 52 -59.25 -1.05 -34.85
N ALA A 53 -58.54 -1.68 -35.79
CA ALA A 53 -58.98 -1.76 -37.19
C ALA A 53 -60.27 -2.58 -37.39
N GLU A 54 -60.56 -3.53 -36.51
CA GLU A 54 -61.79 -4.34 -36.52
C GLU A 54 -62.94 -3.69 -35.75
N GLY A 55 -62.73 -2.51 -35.15
CA GLY A 55 -63.76 -1.83 -34.36
C GLY A 55 -64.08 -2.54 -33.04
N THR A 56 -63.10 -3.28 -32.48
CA THR A 56 -63.24 -4.02 -31.21
C THR A 56 -62.38 -3.40 -30.10
N PRO A 57 -62.72 -2.18 -29.60
CA PRO A 57 -61.94 -1.53 -28.56
C PRO A 57 -61.95 -2.35 -27.27
N PHE A 58 -60.78 -2.49 -26.65
CA PHE A 58 -60.59 -3.20 -25.38
C PHE A 58 -59.95 -2.29 -24.34
N VAL A 59 -60.53 -2.27 -23.14
CA VAL A 59 -60.02 -1.52 -21.98
C VAL A 59 -59.89 -2.50 -20.83
N GLY A 60 -58.67 -2.72 -20.37
CA GLY A 60 -58.36 -3.68 -19.32
C GLY A 60 -56.95 -4.25 -19.46
N VAL A 61 -56.71 -5.39 -18.82
CA VAL A 61 -55.40 -6.07 -18.84
C VAL A 61 -55.39 -7.09 -19.97
N LEU A 62 -54.53 -6.86 -20.97
CA LEU A 62 -54.23 -7.84 -22.01
C LEU A 62 -52.87 -8.49 -21.72
N TYR A 63 -52.91 -9.75 -21.28
CA TYR A 63 -51.72 -10.58 -21.02
C TYR A 63 -51.38 -11.41 -22.25
N ALA A 64 -50.09 -11.48 -22.61
CA ALA A 64 -49.59 -12.34 -23.68
C ALA A 64 -48.70 -13.45 -23.10
N GLY A 65 -49.12 -14.71 -23.27
CA GLY A 65 -48.31 -15.87 -22.98
C GLY A 65 -47.31 -16.11 -24.10
N LEU A 66 -46.01 -16.02 -23.81
CA LEU A 66 -44.95 -16.14 -24.81
C LEU A 66 -44.00 -17.30 -24.49
N MET A 67 -43.51 -17.96 -25.53
CA MET A 67 -42.42 -18.94 -25.45
C MET A 67 -41.22 -18.44 -26.23
N MET A 68 -40.07 -18.33 -25.56
CA MET A 68 -38.81 -18.01 -26.23
C MET A 68 -38.25 -19.26 -26.90
N THR A 69 -38.07 -19.18 -28.23
CA THR A 69 -37.49 -20.27 -29.03
C THR A 69 -36.19 -19.82 -29.70
N LYS A 70 -35.44 -20.76 -30.28
CA LYS A 70 -34.27 -20.44 -31.12
C LYS A 70 -34.59 -19.52 -32.31
N ASN A 71 -35.85 -19.46 -32.73
CA ASN A 71 -36.32 -18.65 -33.87
C ASN A 71 -37.09 -17.40 -33.41
N GLY A 72 -36.81 -16.90 -32.20
CA GLY A 72 -37.49 -15.74 -31.63
C GLY A 72 -38.73 -16.08 -30.78
N PRO A 73 -39.44 -15.05 -30.30
CA PRO A 73 -40.64 -15.22 -29.46
C PRO A 73 -41.79 -15.84 -30.26
N LYS A 74 -42.48 -16.81 -29.66
CA LYS A 74 -43.72 -17.40 -30.19
C LYS A 74 -44.86 -17.10 -29.22
N VAL A 75 -46.00 -16.67 -29.77
CA VAL A 75 -47.22 -16.46 -28.99
C VAL A 75 -47.86 -17.81 -28.70
N LEU A 76 -48.11 -18.08 -27.42
CA LEU A 76 -48.89 -19.24 -26.98
C LEU A 76 -50.37 -18.86 -26.89
N GLU A 77 -50.67 -17.75 -26.24
CA GLU A 77 -52.04 -17.32 -25.96
C GLU A 77 -52.12 -15.83 -25.61
N PHE A 78 -53.32 -15.27 -25.69
CA PHE A 78 -53.68 -13.99 -25.08
C PHE A 78 -54.79 -14.23 -24.06
N ASN A 79 -54.68 -13.60 -22.90
CA ASN A 79 -55.68 -13.67 -21.84
C ASN A 79 -56.10 -12.26 -21.41
N ALA A 80 -57.40 -12.09 -21.11
CA ALA A 80 -57.95 -10.87 -20.52
C ALA A 80 -58.13 -11.00 -18.98
N ARG A 81 -57.23 -11.77 -18.34
CA ARG A 81 -57.22 -12.01 -16.90
C ARG A 81 -55.79 -12.05 -16.36
N PHE A 82 -55.66 -11.82 -15.07
CA PHE A 82 -54.43 -12.08 -14.34
C PHE A 82 -54.16 -13.60 -14.26
N GLY A 83 -52.92 -14.01 -14.56
CA GLY A 83 -52.45 -15.39 -14.45
C GLY A 83 -51.77 -15.66 -13.09
N ASP A 84 -51.87 -16.89 -12.59
CA ASP A 84 -51.23 -17.34 -11.34
C ASP A 84 -50.22 -18.45 -11.69
N PRO A 85 -48.91 -18.32 -11.35
CA PRO A 85 -48.35 -17.43 -10.30
C PRO A 85 -47.76 -16.08 -10.76
N GLU A 86 -47.82 -15.73 -12.04
CA GLU A 86 -47.18 -14.51 -12.56
C GLU A 86 -47.67 -13.22 -11.92
N THR A 87 -48.97 -13.12 -11.66
CA THR A 87 -49.57 -11.91 -11.07
C THR A 87 -49.08 -11.67 -9.65
N GLN A 88 -48.84 -12.74 -8.90
CA GLN A 88 -48.38 -12.68 -7.50
C GLN A 88 -46.97 -12.12 -7.37
N VAL A 89 -46.17 -12.11 -8.46
CA VAL A 89 -44.85 -11.45 -8.50
C VAL A 89 -44.86 -10.12 -9.26
N ILE A 90 -45.84 -9.89 -10.14
CA ILE A 90 -45.97 -8.62 -10.88
C ILE A 90 -46.60 -7.53 -10.00
N LEU A 91 -47.76 -7.78 -9.40
CA LEU A 91 -48.52 -6.76 -8.67
C LEU A 91 -47.80 -6.18 -7.45
N PRO A 92 -46.97 -6.93 -6.69
CA PRO A 92 -46.16 -6.33 -5.63
C PRO A 92 -45.18 -5.26 -6.13
N LEU A 93 -44.87 -5.22 -7.43
CA LEU A 93 -44.04 -4.18 -8.05
C LEU A 93 -44.87 -3.01 -8.60
N LEU A 94 -46.21 -3.05 -8.53
CA LEU A 94 -47.06 -1.97 -9.01
C LEU A 94 -47.13 -0.86 -7.95
N LYS A 95 -46.70 0.35 -8.31
CA LYS A 95 -46.74 1.52 -7.40
C LYS A 95 -48.07 2.28 -7.49
N THR A 96 -48.64 2.38 -8.69
CA THR A 96 -49.95 2.99 -8.89
C THR A 96 -51.03 2.11 -8.28
N ASP A 97 -51.96 2.68 -7.51
CA ASP A 97 -53.04 1.90 -6.90
C ASP A 97 -53.86 1.16 -7.97
N LEU A 98 -54.02 -0.15 -7.80
CA LEU A 98 -54.79 -0.99 -8.72
C LEU A 98 -56.26 -0.54 -8.80
N TYR A 99 -56.82 -0.03 -7.69
CA TYR A 99 -58.17 0.53 -7.66
C TYR A 99 -58.29 1.71 -8.63
N ASP A 100 -57.34 2.64 -8.61
CA ASP A 100 -57.36 3.82 -9.49
C ASP A 100 -57.26 3.40 -10.97
N ILE A 101 -56.45 2.39 -11.27
CA ILE A 101 -56.35 1.81 -12.62
C ILE A 101 -57.70 1.22 -13.05
N MET A 102 -58.37 0.46 -12.19
CA MET A 102 -59.67 -0.13 -12.49
C MET A 102 -60.76 0.94 -12.69
N VAL A 103 -60.80 1.96 -11.84
CA VAL A 103 -61.72 3.10 -11.98
C VAL A 103 -61.48 3.84 -13.29
N ALA A 104 -60.21 4.08 -13.65
CA ALA A 104 -59.86 4.72 -14.92
C ALA A 104 -60.25 3.85 -16.15
N CYS A 105 -60.18 2.52 -16.03
CA CYS A 105 -60.67 1.62 -17.07
C CYS A 105 -62.19 1.76 -17.26
N ILE A 106 -62.96 1.77 -16.16
CA ILE A 106 -64.42 1.90 -16.19
C ILE A 106 -64.84 3.25 -16.80
N ASN A 107 -64.15 4.33 -16.42
CA ASN A 107 -64.47 5.69 -16.87
C ASN A 107 -63.92 6.03 -18.26
N GLY A 108 -63.18 5.12 -18.92
CA GLY A 108 -62.55 5.39 -20.21
C GLY A 108 -61.41 6.41 -20.14
N SER A 109 -60.86 6.68 -18.96
CA SER A 109 -59.82 7.67 -18.70
C SER A 109 -58.44 7.06 -18.43
N LEU A 110 -58.24 5.78 -18.78
CA LEU A 110 -56.96 5.10 -18.55
C LEU A 110 -55.78 5.80 -19.23
N SER A 111 -55.98 6.43 -20.38
CA SER A 111 -54.93 7.16 -21.12
C SER A 111 -54.39 8.39 -20.39
N SER A 112 -55.13 8.93 -19.41
CA SER A 112 -54.67 10.05 -18.58
C SER A 112 -53.96 9.62 -17.29
N LEU A 113 -53.94 8.32 -16.98
CA LEU A 113 -53.29 7.78 -15.79
C LEU A 113 -51.88 7.29 -16.14
N ASN A 114 -50.86 7.76 -15.41
CA ASN A 114 -49.52 7.20 -15.50
C ASN A 114 -49.40 5.96 -14.59
N ILE A 115 -49.05 4.81 -15.16
CA ILE A 115 -48.94 3.54 -14.43
C ILE A 115 -47.46 3.27 -14.12
N ASP A 116 -47.09 3.49 -12.86
CA ASP A 116 -45.73 3.39 -12.36
C ASP A 116 -45.47 2.02 -11.70
N TRP A 117 -44.26 1.50 -11.95
CA TRP A 117 -43.78 0.23 -11.41
C TRP A 117 -42.49 0.48 -10.59
N GLU A 118 -42.24 -0.34 -9.57
CA GLU A 118 -41.01 -0.31 -8.80
C GLU A 118 -39.82 -0.78 -9.66
N THR A 119 -38.81 0.07 -9.76
CA THR A 119 -37.56 -0.19 -10.47
C THR A 119 -36.47 -0.63 -9.50
N ASN A 120 -35.46 -1.36 -9.98
CA ASN A 120 -34.37 -1.92 -9.17
C ASN A 120 -34.82 -2.89 -8.06
N THR A 121 -35.99 -3.50 -8.25
CA THR A 121 -36.51 -4.55 -7.36
C THR A 121 -36.93 -5.75 -8.18
N PHE A 122 -36.62 -6.94 -7.67
CA PHE A 122 -37.07 -8.23 -8.16
C PHE A 122 -38.03 -8.86 -7.15
N ALA A 123 -39.11 -9.43 -7.66
CA ALA A 123 -40.03 -10.28 -6.93
C ALA A 123 -39.86 -11.73 -7.39
N VAL A 124 -39.64 -12.65 -6.45
CA VAL A 124 -39.59 -14.10 -6.72
C VAL A 124 -40.62 -14.79 -5.86
N GLY A 125 -41.47 -15.60 -6.51
CA GLY A 125 -42.56 -16.33 -5.90
C GLY A 125 -42.35 -17.84 -6.00
N VAL A 126 -42.37 -18.55 -4.88
CA VAL A 126 -42.25 -20.02 -4.83
C VAL A 126 -43.56 -20.63 -4.32
N VAL A 127 -44.18 -21.48 -5.13
CA VAL A 127 -45.47 -22.11 -4.79
C VAL A 127 -45.24 -23.41 -4.02
N MET A 128 -45.95 -23.57 -2.92
CA MET A 128 -46.09 -24.83 -2.20
C MET A 128 -47.38 -25.54 -2.61
N ALA A 129 -47.26 -26.82 -2.98
CA ALA A 129 -48.36 -27.63 -3.45
C ALA A 129 -48.58 -28.89 -2.60
N SER A 130 -49.83 -29.36 -2.56
CA SER A 130 -50.27 -30.56 -1.83
C SER A 130 -49.68 -31.84 -2.40
N GLN A 131 -49.65 -32.90 -1.58
CA GLN A 131 -49.17 -34.20 -2.02
C GLN A 131 -49.96 -34.69 -3.24
N GLY A 132 -49.26 -35.21 -4.24
CA GLY A 132 -49.89 -35.77 -5.45
C GLY A 132 -50.22 -34.77 -6.57
N TYR A 133 -50.17 -33.45 -6.31
CA TYR A 133 -50.46 -32.43 -7.34
C TYR A 133 -49.53 -32.61 -8.55
N PRO A 134 -50.00 -32.57 -9.81
CA PRO A 134 -51.34 -32.19 -10.26
C PRO A 134 -52.34 -33.35 -10.43
N GLU A 135 -51.94 -34.60 -10.20
CA GLU A 135 -52.74 -35.79 -10.50
C GLU A 135 -53.76 -36.12 -9.41
N THR A 136 -53.37 -35.95 -8.13
CA THR A 136 -54.23 -36.14 -6.96
C THR A 136 -54.03 -35.02 -5.95
N LEU A 137 -55.02 -34.78 -5.07
CA LEU A 137 -55.00 -33.65 -4.13
C LEU A 137 -55.27 -34.14 -2.70
N SER A 138 -54.31 -34.02 -1.80
CA SER A 138 -54.59 -34.12 -0.36
C SER A 138 -55.30 -32.84 0.12
N LYS A 139 -56.26 -32.99 1.03
CA LYS A 139 -57.02 -31.91 1.68
C LYS A 139 -57.11 -32.17 3.18
N GLY A 140 -57.25 -31.11 3.96
CA GLY A 140 -57.38 -31.16 5.42
C GLY A 140 -56.05 -31.25 6.18
N ASP A 141 -54.91 -31.10 5.51
CA ASP A 141 -53.61 -31.09 6.18
C ASP A 141 -53.36 -29.74 6.86
N VAL A 142 -53.12 -29.73 8.17
CA VAL A 142 -52.85 -28.50 8.94
C VAL A 142 -51.55 -27.84 8.47
N ILE A 143 -51.60 -26.53 8.20
CA ILE A 143 -50.45 -25.73 7.76
C ILE A 143 -49.77 -25.12 8.98
N GLN A 144 -48.53 -25.52 9.23
CA GLN A 144 -47.67 -25.04 10.32
C GLN A 144 -46.59 -24.09 9.80
N GLY A 145 -46.01 -23.29 10.69
CA GLY A 145 -44.88 -22.41 10.37
C GLY A 145 -45.22 -21.09 9.66
N LEU A 146 -46.51 -20.79 9.44
CA LEU A 146 -46.94 -19.51 8.85
C LEU A 146 -46.49 -18.29 9.69
N SER A 147 -46.47 -18.41 11.02
CA SER A 147 -45.97 -17.37 11.94
C SER A 147 -44.46 -17.19 11.92
N GLU A 148 -43.70 -18.17 11.40
CA GLU A 148 -42.22 -18.12 11.30
C GLU A 148 -41.73 -17.39 10.04
N VAL A 149 -42.65 -17.06 9.15
CA VAL A 149 -42.46 -16.16 8.01
C VAL A 149 -43.23 -14.89 8.35
N PRO A 150 -42.72 -14.03 9.25
CA PRO A 150 -43.43 -12.81 9.62
C PRO A 150 -43.68 -11.97 8.36
N PRO A 151 -44.86 -11.33 8.24
CA PRO A 151 -45.14 -10.42 7.14
C PRO A 151 -44.18 -9.24 7.23
N LEU A 152 -43.07 -9.33 6.50
CA LEU A 152 -42.16 -8.21 6.31
C LEU A 152 -42.73 -7.36 5.16
N PRO A 153 -42.48 -6.04 5.14
CA PRO A 153 -42.96 -5.15 4.07
C PRO A 153 -42.56 -5.61 2.65
N ARG A 154 -41.58 -6.51 2.55
CA ARG A 154 -41.01 -7.06 1.30
C ARG A 154 -41.08 -8.59 1.21
N HIS A 155 -41.93 -9.23 2.03
CA HIS A 155 -42.20 -10.67 1.95
C HIS A 155 -43.70 -10.94 2.11
N LEU A 156 -44.33 -11.51 1.09
CA LEU A 156 -45.77 -11.74 1.01
C LEU A 156 -46.08 -13.23 0.96
N ILE A 157 -47.19 -13.63 1.57
CA ILE A 157 -47.76 -14.98 1.41
C ILE A 157 -49.14 -14.81 0.79
N PHE A 158 -49.37 -15.42 -0.37
CA PHE A 158 -50.70 -15.47 -0.97
C PHE A 158 -51.26 -16.88 -0.81
N TYR A 159 -52.43 -16.98 -0.18
CA TYR A 159 -53.16 -18.22 -0.03
C TYR A 159 -53.94 -18.55 -1.31
N SER A 160 -53.97 -19.82 -1.69
CA SER A 160 -54.67 -20.29 -2.90
C SER A 160 -55.64 -21.41 -2.56
N GLY A 161 -55.13 -22.57 -2.14
CA GLY A 161 -55.90 -23.74 -1.77
C GLY A 161 -55.85 -23.98 -0.28
N VAL A 162 -56.37 -23.03 0.50
CA VAL A 162 -56.50 -23.15 1.96
C VAL A 162 -57.96 -23.02 2.40
N GLU A 163 -58.28 -23.52 3.58
CA GLU A 163 -59.58 -23.36 4.25
C GLU A 163 -59.31 -23.15 5.75
N ASP A 164 -60.02 -22.20 6.38
CA ASP A 164 -59.90 -21.97 7.82
C ASP A 164 -60.88 -22.87 8.57
N THR A 165 -60.35 -23.66 9.50
CA THR A 165 -61.12 -24.58 10.34
C THR A 165 -60.89 -24.26 11.82
N ASN A 166 -61.66 -24.91 12.70
CA ASN A 166 -61.45 -24.81 14.15
C ASN A 166 -60.07 -25.30 14.61
N GLU A 167 -59.38 -26.11 13.80
CA GLU A 167 -58.04 -26.65 14.08
C GLU A 167 -56.91 -25.77 13.47
N GLY A 168 -57.27 -24.68 12.78
CA GLY A 168 -56.35 -23.78 12.07
C GLY A 168 -56.56 -23.80 10.55
N THR A 169 -55.64 -23.14 9.82
CA THR A 169 -55.65 -23.11 8.35
C THR A 169 -55.17 -24.45 7.80
N VAL A 170 -56.00 -25.10 6.97
CA VAL A 170 -55.72 -26.42 6.36
C VAL A 170 -55.66 -26.34 4.84
N THR A 171 -55.09 -27.37 4.19
CA THR A 171 -55.07 -27.48 2.73
C THR A 171 -56.47 -27.78 2.15
N SER A 172 -56.87 -27.09 1.08
CA SER A 172 -58.16 -27.28 0.40
C SER A 172 -58.05 -27.41 -1.13
N GLY A 173 -56.84 -27.24 -1.69
CA GLY A 173 -56.55 -27.29 -3.12
C GLY A 173 -55.13 -27.77 -3.46
N GLY A 174 -54.81 -27.81 -4.76
CA GLY A 174 -53.54 -28.35 -5.25
C GLY A 174 -52.32 -27.45 -5.11
N ARG A 175 -52.46 -26.16 -5.46
CA ARG A 175 -51.51 -25.12 -5.04
C ARG A 175 -52.04 -24.54 -3.75
N VAL A 176 -51.27 -24.66 -2.68
CA VAL A 176 -51.72 -24.29 -1.33
C VAL A 176 -51.47 -22.81 -1.08
N LEU A 177 -50.24 -22.37 -1.29
CA LEU A 177 -49.82 -20.98 -1.13
C LEU A 177 -48.57 -20.67 -1.97
N ILE A 178 -48.26 -19.39 -2.11
CA ILE A 178 -47.00 -18.90 -2.67
C ILE A 178 -46.31 -17.98 -1.66
N THR A 179 -44.99 -18.11 -1.53
CA THR A 179 -44.16 -17.14 -0.79
C THR A 179 -43.47 -16.22 -1.80
N VAL A 180 -43.63 -14.91 -1.67
CA VAL A 180 -43.07 -13.91 -2.59
C VAL A 180 -42.13 -12.99 -1.85
N ALA A 181 -40.87 -12.92 -2.27
CA ALA A 181 -39.86 -12.04 -1.69
C ALA A 181 -39.44 -10.94 -2.67
N LEU A 182 -39.31 -9.70 -2.18
CA LEU A 182 -38.94 -8.51 -2.97
C LEU A 182 -37.55 -8.00 -2.56
N GLU A 183 -36.56 -8.02 -3.45
CA GLU A 183 -35.18 -7.62 -3.14
C GLU A 183 -34.53 -6.87 -4.30
N SER A 184 -33.47 -6.12 -4.05
CA SER A 184 -32.68 -5.45 -5.10
C SER A 184 -31.90 -6.44 -5.98
N GLU A 185 -31.68 -7.66 -5.50
CA GLU A 185 -30.96 -8.73 -6.20
C GLU A 185 -31.88 -9.93 -6.45
N LEU A 186 -31.92 -10.40 -7.70
CA LEU A 186 -32.74 -11.56 -8.08
C LEU A 186 -32.35 -12.83 -7.31
N ALA A 187 -31.05 -13.04 -7.07
CA ALA A 187 -30.54 -14.18 -6.32
C ALA A 187 -31.00 -14.15 -4.85
N LEU A 188 -30.98 -12.97 -4.22
CA LEU A 188 -31.42 -12.79 -2.84
C LEU A 188 -32.94 -12.98 -2.72
N ALA A 189 -33.73 -12.43 -3.65
CA ALA A 189 -35.17 -12.65 -3.70
C ALA A 189 -35.51 -14.14 -3.81
N ALA A 190 -34.84 -14.88 -4.71
CA ALA A 190 -35.05 -16.31 -4.89
C ALA A 190 -34.68 -17.12 -3.63
N ALA A 191 -33.56 -16.78 -2.99
CA ALA A 191 -33.12 -17.41 -1.75
C ALA A 191 -34.14 -17.19 -0.62
N LYS A 192 -34.61 -15.95 -0.41
CA LYS A 192 -35.58 -15.61 0.63
C LYS A 192 -36.93 -16.29 0.42
N ALA A 193 -37.45 -16.29 -0.81
CA ALA A 193 -38.72 -16.96 -1.13
C ALA A 193 -38.63 -18.48 -0.88
N THR A 194 -37.52 -19.11 -1.31
CA THR A 194 -37.27 -20.55 -1.12
C THR A 194 -37.09 -20.92 0.35
N LEU A 195 -36.36 -20.10 1.12
CA LEU A 195 -36.18 -20.30 2.57
C LEU A 195 -37.50 -20.22 3.33
N ALA A 196 -38.42 -19.33 2.92
CA ALA A 196 -39.74 -19.24 3.53
C ALA A 196 -40.58 -20.50 3.31
N CYS A 197 -40.52 -21.11 2.12
CA CYS A 197 -41.15 -22.41 1.87
C CYS A 197 -40.61 -23.53 2.78
N GLY A 198 -39.33 -23.46 3.17
CA GLY A 198 -38.73 -24.44 4.09
C GLY A 198 -39.19 -24.31 5.55
N ARG A 199 -39.75 -23.16 5.94
CA ARG A 199 -40.29 -22.91 7.28
C ARG A 199 -41.76 -23.31 7.39
N ILE A 200 -42.50 -23.23 6.30
CA ILE A 200 -43.91 -23.63 6.24
C ILE A 200 -43.99 -25.13 6.01
N GLN A 201 -44.83 -25.84 6.77
CA GLN A 201 -44.95 -27.29 6.66
C GLN A 201 -46.41 -27.74 6.67
N PHE A 202 -46.73 -28.68 5.78
CA PHE A 202 -47.96 -29.47 5.79
C PHE A 202 -47.64 -30.83 5.16
N ARG A 203 -48.45 -31.84 5.44
CA ARG A 203 -48.16 -33.22 5.06
C ARG A 203 -47.98 -33.36 3.54
N GLY A 204 -46.81 -33.88 3.14
CA GLY A 204 -46.49 -34.15 1.74
C GLY A 204 -46.39 -32.90 0.85
N SER A 205 -46.13 -31.73 1.45
CA SER A 205 -45.86 -30.49 0.72
C SER A 205 -44.68 -30.66 -0.24
N HIS A 206 -44.75 -29.99 -1.39
CA HIS A 206 -43.62 -29.89 -2.32
C HIS A 206 -43.56 -28.51 -2.98
N TYR A 207 -42.35 -28.06 -3.26
CA TYR A 207 -42.04 -26.81 -3.94
C TYR A 207 -40.72 -26.95 -4.71
N ARG A 208 -40.46 -26.01 -5.62
CA ARG A 208 -39.21 -25.97 -6.40
C ARG A 208 -38.19 -25.07 -5.72
N THR A 209 -36.92 -25.45 -5.82
CA THR A 209 -35.79 -24.68 -5.28
C THR A 209 -34.99 -23.96 -6.37
N ASP A 210 -35.40 -24.07 -7.64
CA ASP A 210 -34.72 -23.49 -8.80
C ASP A 210 -35.50 -22.35 -9.48
N ILE A 211 -36.50 -21.78 -8.79
CA ILE A 211 -37.24 -20.64 -9.30
C ILE A 211 -36.28 -19.46 -9.52
N ALA A 212 -36.42 -18.77 -10.65
CA ALA A 212 -35.55 -17.67 -11.09
C ALA A 212 -34.09 -18.02 -11.46
N HIS A 213 -33.61 -19.26 -11.24
CA HIS A 213 -32.20 -19.62 -11.50
C HIS A 213 -31.73 -19.29 -12.92
N LYS A 214 -32.60 -19.45 -13.93
CA LYS A 214 -32.30 -19.11 -15.33
C LYS A 214 -32.06 -17.61 -15.55
N GLY A 215 -32.70 -16.76 -14.75
CA GLY A 215 -32.54 -15.30 -14.79
C GLY A 215 -31.31 -14.80 -14.01
N ILE A 216 -30.90 -15.51 -12.95
CA ILE A 216 -29.81 -15.07 -12.05
C ILE A 216 -28.50 -14.84 -12.82
N ALA A 217 -28.08 -15.77 -13.69
CA ALA A 217 -26.82 -15.63 -14.41
C ALA A 217 -26.76 -14.35 -15.28
N ARG A 218 -27.88 -14.00 -15.94
CA ARG A 218 -27.96 -12.77 -16.75
C ARG A 218 -28.07 -11.52 -15.89
N SER A 219 -28.77 -11.59 -14.76
CA SER A 219 -28.84 -10.51 -13.79
C SER A 219 -27.44 -10.20 -13.21
N LEU A 220 -26.65 -11.22 -12.85
CA LEU A 220 -25.29 -11.04 -12.35
C LEU A 220 -24.37 -10.41 -13.39
N LEU A 221 -24.44 -10.85 -14.65
CA LEU A 221 -23.61 -10.29 -15.73
C LEU A 221 -23.96 -8.83 -16.04
N SER A 222 -25.24 -8.45 -15.91
CA SER A 222 -25.70 -7.09 -16.26
C SER A 222 -25.68 -6.09 -15.11
N LYS A 223 -25.86 -6.55 -13.86
CA LYS A 223 -26.03 -5.71 -12.66
C LYS A 223 -25.08 -6.11 -11.52
N GLY A 224 -24.06 -6.91 -11.79
CA GLY A 224 -23.01 -7.23 -10.81
C GLY A 224 -22.33 -5.95 -10.30
N TYR A 225 -21.98 -5.92 -9.01
CA TYR A 225 -21.47 -4.72 -8.36
C TYR A 225 -19.98 -4.50 -8.64
N LEU A 226 -19.16 -5.57 -8.60
CA LEU A 226 -17.71 -5.48 -8.80
C LEU A 226 -17.32 -4.88 -10.16
N SER A 227 -16.70 -3.71 -10.12
CA SER A 227 -16.10 -3.05 -11.28
C SER A 227 -14.60 -2.87 -11.13
N TYR A 228 -13.90 -2.61 -12.23
CA TYR A 228 -12.46 -2.28 -12.21
C TYR A 228 -12.19 -0.99 -11.39
N LYS A 229 -13.14 -0.07 -11.40
CA LYS A 229 -13.12 1.12 -10.53
C LYS A 229 -13.26 0.75 -9.04
N GLU A 230 -14.10 -0.21 -8.70
CA GLU A 230 -14.22 -0.72 -7.33
C GLU A 230 -12.99 -1.51 -6.87
N SER A 231 -12.18 -2.03 -7.80
CA SER A 231 -10.84 -2.53 -7.48
C SER A 231 -9.79 -1.42 -7.25
N GLY A 232 -10.20 -0.15 -7.34
CA GLY A 232 -9.36 1.02 -7.09
C GLY A 232 -8.64 1.58 -8.31
N VAL A 233 -9.13 1.29 -9.54
CA VAL A 233 -8.56 1.80 -10.80
C VAL A 233 -9.54 2.74 -11.53
N ASP A 234 -9.24 4.03 -11.58
CA ASP A 234 -10.05 5.08 -12.18
C ASP A 234 -9.54 5.51 -13.57
N ILE A 235 -10.12 4.88 -14.59
CA ILE A 235 -9.85 5.19 -16.01
C ILE A 235 -10.19 6.66 -16.34
N ILE A 236 -11.13 7.29 -15.62
CA ILE A 236 -11.50 8.69 -15.86
C ILE A 236 -10.37 9.62 -15.41
N ALA A 237 -9.73 9.32 -14.27
CA ALA A 237 -8.60 10.09 -13.77
C ALA A 237 -7.39 10.00 -14.72
N GLY A 238 -7.11 8.80 -15.26
CA GLY A 238 -6.07 8.61 -16.27
C GLY A 238 -6.30 9.45 -17.54
N ASN A 239 -7.53 9.48 -18.07
CA ASN A 239 -7.86 10.33 -19.22
C ASN A 239 -7.74 11.83 -18.93
N ALA A 240 -8.06 12.26 -17.70
CA ALA A 240 -7.89 13.65 -17.29
C ALA A 240 -6.42 14.06 -17.24
N LEU A 241 -5.54 13.19 -16.73
CA LEU A 241 -4.09 13.39 -16.72
C LEU A 241 -3.56 13.57 -18.15
N ILE A 242 -3.89 12.66 -19.08
CA ILE A 242 -3.46 12.74 -20.49
C ILE A 242 -3.83 14.08 -21.12
N LYS A 243 -5.06 14.56 -20.87
CA LYS A 243 -5.54 15.85 -21.39
C LYS A 243 -4.75 17.03 -20.80
N GLY A 244 -4.36 16.95 -19.53
CA GLY A 244 -3.57 17.99 -18.85
C GLY A 244 -2.13 18.08 -19.34
N ILE A 245 -1.48 16.94 -19.63
CA ILE A 245 -0.05 16.89 -19.99
C ILE A 245 0.21 17.08 -21.49
N LYS A 246 -0.79 16.93 -22.36
CA LYS A 246 -0.60 17.04 -23.83
C LYS A 246 0.15 18.32 -24.28
N PRO A 247 -0.11 19.53 -23.72
CA PRO A 247 0.64 20.73 -24.08
C PRO A 247 2.13 20.63 -23.76
N CYS A 248 2.51 20.10 -22.59
CA CYS A 248 3.93 20.04 -22.20
C CYS A 248 4.69 18.96 -22.98
N VAL A 249 4.06 17.84 -23.28
CA VAL A 249 4.60 16.79 -24.16
C VAL A 249 4.89 17.35 -25.55
N ASN A 250 3.95 18.09 -26.15
CA ASN A 250 4.10 18.63 -27.50
C ASN A 250 5.30 19.59 -27.64
N MET A 251 5.68 20.30 -26.57
CA MET A 251 6.85 21.18 -26.55
C MET A 251 8.18 20.43 -26.70
N THR A 252 8.20 19.12 -26.44
CA THR A 252 9.41 18.28 -26.56
C THR A 252 9.64 17.74 -27.96
N THR A 253 8.69 17.94 -28.89
CA THR A 253 8.73 17.37 -30.24
C THR A 253 10.01 17.76 -30.99
N ARG A 254 10.59 16.81 -31.73
CA ARG A 254 11.77 17.04 -32.58
C ARG A 254 11.65 16.35 -33.93
N LYS A 255 12.54 16.70 -34.85
CA LYS A 255 12.67 16.01 -36.15
C LYS A 255 12.87 14.52 -35.93
N GLY A 256 12.08 13.72 -36.65
CA GLY A 256 12.06 12.26 -36.55
C GLY A 256 10.78 11.71 -35.91
N VAL A 257 10.12 12.46 -35.01
CA VAL A 257 8.86 12.01 -34.40
C VAL A 257 7.74 11.94 -35.45
N ILE A 258 7.00 10.84 -35.47
CA ILE A 258 5.83 10.62 -36.34
C ILE A 258 4.61 10.35 -35.44
N GLY A 259 3.54 11.14 -35.62
CA GLY A 259 2.29 11.02 -34.86
C GLY A 259 2.23 11.90 -33.61
N ASP A 260 1.17 11.69 -32.83
CA ASP A 260 0.89 12.40 -31.57
C ASP A 260 0.88 11.40 -30.40
N ILE A 261 1.00 11.91 -29.17
CA ILE A 261 0.81 11.10 -27.95
C ILE A 261 -0.62 10.53 -27.86
N GLY A 262 -0.73 9.26 -27.47
CA GLY A 262 -2.00 8.53 -27.35
C GLY A 262 -2.28 7.51 -28.47
N ASP A 263 -1.37 7.37 -29.43
CA ASP A 263 -1.39 6.24 -30.37
C ASP A 263 -0.86 4.94 -29.72
N PHE A 264 -1.04 3.79 -30.37
CA PHE A 264 -0.63 2.47 -29.84
C PHE A 264 0.88 2.35 -29.58
N GLY A 265 1.69 3.20 -30.20
CA GLY A 265 3.13 3.24 -29.99
C GLY A 265 3.76 4.47 -30.61
N ALA A 266 4.91 4.88 -30.05
CA ALA A 266 5.71 5.96 -30.60
C ALA A 266 6.48 5.53 -31.85
N LEU A 267 6.49 6.38 -32.87
CA LEU A 267 7.23 6.16 -34.12
C LEU A 267 8.32 7.22 -34.27
N PHE A 268 9.53 6.79 -34.66
CA PHE A 268 10.68 7.67 -34.86
C PHE A 268 11.47 7.33 -36.13
N ASP A 269 11.59 8.28 -37.06
CA ASP A 269 12.37 8.16 -38.30
C ASP A 269 13.81 8.65 -38.12
N LEU A 270 14.74 7.70 -38.07
CA LEU A 270 16.18 7.95 -37.97
C LEU A 270 16.78 8.64 -39.20
N LYS A 271 16.22 8.41 -40.38
CA LYS A 271 16.68 9.05 -41.62
C LYS A 271 16.28 10.52 -41.63
N ALA A 272 15.05 10.84 -41.20
CA ALA A 272 14.62 12.22 -41.01
C ALA A 272 15.44 12.95 -39.93
N ALA A 273 15.94 12.22 -38.93
CA ALA A 273 16.89 12.70 -37.93
C ALA A 273 18.36 12.77 -38.42
N GLN A 274 18.61 12.52 -39.71
CA GLN A 274 19.90 12.67 -40.40
C GLN A 274 21.00 11.66 -40.03
N TYR A 275 20.64 10.49 -39.50
CA TYR A 275 21.62 9.42 -39.26
C TYR A 275 21.89 8.60 -40.53
N LYS A 276 23.13 8.13 -40.69
CA LYS A 276 23.56 7.33 -41.84
C LYS A 276 23.76 5.85 -41.49
N GLU A 277 24.59 5.54 -40.50
CA GLU A 277 24.79 4.19 -39.97
C GLU A 277 24.52 4.18 -38.45
N PRO A 278 23.25 4.42 -38.03
CA PRO A 278 22.91 4.56 -36.63
C PRO A 278 23.02 3.23 -35.88
N VAL A 279 23.57 3.29 -34.67
CA VAL A 279 23.39 2.31 -33.62
C VAL A 279 22.46 2.92 -32.57
N LEU A 280 21.40 2.20 -32.22
CA LEU A 280 20.50 2.60 -31.14
C LEU A 280 21.09 2.21 -29.79
N VAL A 281 21.03 3.14 -28.84
CA VAL A 281 21.42 2.93 -27.45
C VAL A 281 20.21 3.24 -26.59
N SER A 282 19.73 2.24 -25.86
CA SER A 282 18.63 2.38 -24.92
C SER A 282 19.15 2.33 -23.49
N GLY A 283 18.55 3.11 -22.61
CA GLY A 283 18.78 3.09 -21.18
C GLY A 283 17.47 3.18 -20.42
N THR A 284 17.37 2.45 -19.32
CA THR A 284 16.23 2.54 -18.40
C THR A 284 16.75 2.73 -16.98
N ASP A 285 16.11 3.62 -16.24
CA ASP A 285 16.43 3.88 -14.85
C ASP A 285 15.21 4.40 -14.09
N GLY A 286 15.29 4.36 -12.77
CA GLY A 286 14.33 5.00 -11.87
C GLY A 286 14.98 6.16 -11.12
N VAL A 287 14.15 6.93 -10.41
CA VAL A 287 14.65 8.00 -9.53
C VAL A 287 15.21 7.42 -8.21
N GLY A 288 14.65 6.30 -7.75
CA GLY A 288 15.02 5.67 -6.50
C GLY A 288 14.43 6.37 -5.26
N THR A 289 15.10 6.22 -4.11
CA THR A 289 14.51 6.62 -2.81
C THR A 289 14.42 8.13 -2.57
N LYS A 290 14.85 8.95 -3.53
CA LYS A 290 14.61 10.40 -3.57
C LYS A 290 13.12 10.73 -3.69
N VAL A 291 12.31 9.89 -4.36
CA VAL A 291 10.85 10.03 -4.44
C VAL A 291 10.20 10.09 -3.05
N LYS A 292 10.72 9.35 -2.06
CA LYS A 292 10.20 9.41 -0.68
C LYS A 292 10.40 10.76 -0.01
N ILE A 293 11.40 11.54 -0.44
CA ILE A 293 11.60 12.91 0.05
C ILE A 293 10.62 13.85 -0.67
N ALA A 294 10.46 13.70 -1.99
CA ALA A 294 9.48 14.46 -2.77
C ALA A 294 8.06 14.33 -2.18
N ASN A 295 7.62 13.11 -1.88
CA ASN A 295 6.32 12.84 -1.24
C ASN A 295 6.20 13.48 0.13
N LYS A 296 7.26 13.39 0.96
CA LYS A 296 7.24 14.00 2.30
C LYS A 296 7.24 15.52 2.30
N CYS A 297 7.77 16.15 1.24
CA CYS A 297 7.81 17.60 1.10
C CYS A 297 6.64 18.15 0.27
N ASN A 298 5.86 17.29 -0.38
CA ASN A 298 4.87 17.66 -1.40
C ASN A 298 5.48 18.52 -2.54
N LEU A 299 6.69 18.15 -2.99
CA LEU A 299 7.45 18.84 -4.02
C LEU A 299 7.78 17.88 -5.17
N HIS A 300 6.99 17.92 -6.24
CA HIS A 300 7.00 16.91 -7.31
C HIS A 300 7.50 17.43 -8.67
N THR A 301 7.60 18.74 -8.85
CA THR A 301 7.88 19.37 -10.16
C THR A 301 9.27 19.08 -10.72
N THR A 302 10.26 18.77 -9.87
CA THR A 302 11.65 18.53 -10.30
C THR A 302 12.01 17.06 -10.43
N ILE A 303 11.20 16.15 -9.88
CA ILE A 303 11.54 14.72 -9.81
C ILE A 303 11.54 14.05 -11.19
N GLY A 304 10.74 14.58 -12.13
CA GLY A 304 10.75 14.14 -13.52
C GLY A 304 12.05 14.51 -14.25
N ILE A 305 12.70 15.61 -13.87
CA ILE A 305 14.01 15.99 -14.41
C ILE A 305 15.07 14.98 -13.95
N ASP A 306 15.02 14.56 -12.67
CA ASP A 306 15.89 13.50 -12.15
C ASP A 306 15.75 12.21 -12.97
N LEU A 307 14.51 11.79 -13.23
CA LEU A 307 14.22 10.57 -14.01
C LEU A 307 14.86 10.62 -15.40
N VAL A 308 14.65 11.71 -16.12
CA VAL A 308 15.22 11.88 -17.47
C VAL A 308 16.73 11.94 -17.40
N ALA A 309 17.30 12.71 -16.47
CA ALA A 309 18.74 12.90 -16.34
C ALA A 309 19.48 11.59 -16.11
N MET A 310 18.95 10.71 -15.25
CA MET A 310 19.52 9.39 -15.00
C MET A 310 19.67 8.57 -16.29
N CYS A 311 18.62 8.51 -17.11
CA CYS A 311 18.64 7.72 -18.34
C CYS A 311 19.49 8.37 -19.45
N VAL A 312 19.32 9.69 -19.69
CA VAL A 312 19.93 10.35 -20.85
C VAL A 312 21.45 10.53 -20.68
N ASN A 313 21.93 10.72 -19.46
CA ASN A 313 23.36 10.81 -19.19
C ASN A 313 24.04 9.43 -19.33
N ASP A 314 23.34 8.32 -19.09
CA ASP A 314 23.87 6.96 -19.25
C ASP A 314 24.03 6.58 -20.73
N ILE A 315 23.03 6.88 -21.57
CA ILE A 315 23.17 6.62 -23.01
C ILE A 315 24.22 7.55 -23.65
N LEU A 316 24.41 8.74 -23.09
CA LEU A 316 25.48 9.67 -23.50
C LEU A 316 26.87 9.08 -23.26
N ALA A 317 27.04 8.17 -22.29
CA ALA A 317 28.30 7.45 -22.06
C ALA A 317 28.73 6.58 -23.26
N HIS A 318 27.78 6.20 -24.12
CA HIS A 318 28.03 5.47 -25.36
C HIS A 318 28.21 6.41 -26.57
N GLY A 319 28.21 7.72 -26.36
CA GLY A 319 28.26 8.71 -27.44
C GLY A 319 26.90 9.02 -28.06
N ALA A 320 25.81 8.45 -27.54
CA ALA A 320 24.49 8.58 -28.14
C ALA A 320 23.85 9.94 -27.85
N GLU A 321 23.26 10.53 -28.88
CA GLU A 321 22.33 11.64 -28.75
C GLU A 321 20.95 11.08 -28.37
N PRO A 322 20.34 11.51 -27.26
CA PRO A 322 18.97 11.14 -26.91
C PRO A 322 17.98 11.59 -27.99
N LEU A 323 17.13 10.67 -28.45
CA LEU A 323 16.12 10.92 -29.48
C LEU A 323 14.73 11.05 -28.86
N PHE A 324 14.32 10.05 -28.09
CA PHE A 324 13.02 10.04 -27.44
C PHE A 324 13.06 9.38 -26.07
N PHE A 325 12.02 9.64 -25.28
CA PHE A 325 11.84 9.20 -23.91
C PHE A 325 10.43 8.65 -23.70
N LEU A 326 10.33 7.60 -22.89
CA LEU A 326 9.07 7.11 -22.35
C LEU A 326 9.12 7.01 -20.83
N ASP A 327 7.99 7.19 -20.18
CA ASP A 327 7.86 7.05 -18.73
C ASP A 327 6.81 6.01 -18.32
N TYR A 328 6.99 5.45 -17.13
CA TYR A 328 6.03 4.60 -16.45
C TYR A 328 5.83 5.13 -15.04
N PHE A 329 4.61 5.64 -14.78
CA PHE A 329 4.17 6.17 -13.50
C PHE A 329 3.28 5.15 -12.81
N ALA A 330 3.72 4.61 -11.67
CA ALA A 330 2.92 3.68 -10.87
C ALA A 330 2.57 4.30 -9.51
N THR A 331 1.32 4.16 -9.08
CA THR A 331 0.86 4.70 -7.79
C THR A 331 -0.21 3.83 -7.16
N GLY A 332 -0.44 3.98 -5.85
CA GLY A 332 -1.55 3.30 -5.17
C GLY A 332 -2.91 3.92 -5.52
N GLN A 333 -2.93 5.23 -5.71
CA GLN A 333 -4.11 6.02 -6.13
C GLN A 333 -3.62 7.29 -6.81
N LEU A 334 -4.13 7.58 -8.01
CA LEU A 334 -3.69 8.72 -8.82
C LEU A 334 -4.26 10.02 -8.26
N ASP A 335 -3.36 10.88 -7.80
CA ASP A 335 -3.61 12.31 -7.71
C ASP A 335 -3.20 12.97 -9.03
N VAL A 336 -4.18 13.49 -9.77
CA VAL A 336 -3.98 14.10 -11.09
C VAL A 336 -3.03 15.30 -11.01
N ASN A 337 -3.01 16.06 -9.91
CA ASN A 337 -2.11 17.22 -9.76
C ASN A 337 -0.66 16.76 -9.57
N VAL A 338 -0.45 15.73 -8.75
CA VAL A 338 0.89 15.14 -8.55
C VAL A 338 1.38 14.52 -9.86
N GLY A 339 0.55 13.71 -10.53
CA GLY A 339 0.88 13.13 -11.83
C GLY A 339 1.23 14.20 -12.87
N THR A 340 0.46 15.27 -12.94
CA THR A 340 0.72 16.40 -13.85
C THR A 340 2.07 17.05 -13.55
N ALA A 341 2.35 17.38 -12.28
CA ALA A 341 3.61 18.01 -11.87
C ALA A 341 4.83 17.13 -12.19
N VAL A 342 4.71 15.80 -12.01
CA VAL A 342 5.78 14.86 -12.35
C VAL A 342 6.03 14.85 -13.87
N VAL A 343 4.98 14.71 -14.68
CA VAL A 343 5.11 14.67 -16.15
C VAL A 343 5.62 16.00 -16.71
N GLU A 344 5.22 17.14 -16.14
CA GLU A 344 5.80 18.45 -16.48
C GLU A 344 7.32 18.47 -16.24
N GLY A 345 7.78 17.92 -15.11
CA GLY A 345 9.19 17.73 -14.84
C GLY A 345 9.90 16.82 -15.85
N ILE A 346 9.24 15.73 -16.29
CA ILE A 346 9.77 14.82 -17.32
C ILE A 346 9.89 15.58 -18.66
N ALA A 347 8.84 16.28 -19.08
CA ALA A 347 8.84 17.07 -20.31
C ALA A 347 9.92 18.18 -20.30
N GLN A 348 10.12 18.83 -19.14
CA GLN A 348 11.21 19.79 -18.94
C GLN A 348 12.58 19.10 -19.07
N GLY A 349 12.76 17.93 -18.44
CA GLY A 349 13.97 17.12 -18.57
C GLY A 349 14.25 16.74 -20.03
N CYS A 350 13.24 16.27 -20.77
CA CYS A 350 13.34 15.93 -22.19
C CYS A 350 13.76 17.14 -23.03
N SER A 351 13.18 18.31 -22.77
CA SER A 351 13.55 19.57 -23.44
C SER A 351 15.01 19.95 -23.17
N LEU A 352 15.49 19.82 -21.93
CA LEU A 352 16.88 20.08 -21.57
C LEU A 352 17.85 19.07 -22.22
N ALA A 353 17.42 17.81 -22.39
CA ALA A 353 18.18 16.76 -23.06
C ALA A 353 18.12 16.85 -24.59
N GLY A 354 17.15 17.58 -25.16
CA GLY A 354 16.90 17.65 -26.59
C GLY A 354 16.24 16.38 -27.16
N CYS A 355 15.51 15.61 -26.35
CA CYS A 355 14.72 14.46 -26.80
C CYS A 355 13.21 14.73 -26.71
N ALA A 356 12.42 13.96 -27.45
CA ALA A 356 10.96 14.02 -27.38
C ALA A 356 10.40 13.06 -26.34
N LEU A 357 9.46 13.52 -25.52
CA LEU A 357 8.59 12.65 -24.74
C LEU A 357 7.52 12.10 -25.67
N VAL A 358 7.61 10.82 -26.03
CA VAL A 358 6.79 10.24 -27.11
C VAL A 358 5.67 9.32 -26.62
N GLY A 359 5.67 8.97 -25.34
CA GLY A 359 4.65 8.16 -24.72
C GLY A 359 4.96 7.87 -23.26
N GLY A 360 3.98 7.35 -22.55
CA GLY A 360 4.13 6.91 -21.18
C GLY A 360 2.90 6.13 -20.74
N GLU A 361 2.99 5.49 -19.57
CA GLU A 361 1.90 4.70 -19.00
C GLU A 361 1.67 5.10 -17.54
N THR A 362 0.40 5.15 -17.12
CA THR A 362 0.00 5.48 -15.75
C THR A 362 -0.79 4.32 -15.16
N ALA A 363 -0.22 3.64 -14.17
CA ALA A 363 -0.81 2.49 -13.53
C ALA A 363 -1.23 2.79 -12.08
N GLU A 364 -2.52 2.63 -11.79
CA GLU A 364 -3.01 2.54 -10.41
C GLU A 364 -2.96 1.07 -9.95
N LEU A 365 -2.17 0.82 -8.91
CA LEU A 365 -1.88 -0.51 -8.39
C LEU A 365 -2.20 -0.55 -6.89
N PRO A 366 -3.49 -0.37 -6.50
CA PRO A 366 -3.93 -0.45 -5.13
C PRO A 366 -3.61 -1.84 -4.56
N GLY A 367 -2.92 -1.88 -3.43
CA GLY A 367 -2.44 -3.12 -2.80
C GLY A 367 -0.94 -3.39 -3.00
N LEU A 368 -0.31 -2.79 -4.01
CA LEU A 368 1.16 -2.79 -4.15
C LEU A 368 1.77 -1.52 -3.53
N TYR A 369 1.19 -0.36 -3.84
CA TYR A 369 1.63 0.94 -3.32
C TYR A 369 0.64 1.46 -2.28
N GLN A 370 1.17 2.18 -1.28
CA GLN A 370 0.34 2.89 -0.31
C GLN A 370 -0.30 4.13 -0.97
N PRO A 371 -1.46 4.60 -0.49
CA PRO A 371 -2.02 5.87 -0.94
C PRO A 371 -1.01 7.02 -0.81
N GLY A 372 -0.84 7.80 -1.88
CA GLY A 372 0.13 8.90 -1.96
C GLY A 372 1.57 8.50 -2.28
N ASP A 373 1.90 7.20 -2.26
CA ASP A 373 3.18 6.71 -2.79
C ASP A 373 3.08 6.49 -4.31
N TYR A 374 4.17 6.81 -5.01
CA TYR A 374 4.33 6.50 -6.42
C TYR A 374 5.78 6.10 -6.71
N ASP A 375 5.98 5.47 -7.85
CA ASP A 375 7.27 5.08 -8.40
C ASP A 375 7.34 5.47 -9.87
N LEU A 376 8.56 5.70 -10.35
CA LEU A 376 8.83 6.21 -11.69
C LEU A 376 9.91 5.37 -12.34
N ALA A 377 9.63 4.89 -13.54
CA ALA A 377 10.63 4.33 -14.44
C ALA A 377 10.68 5.13 -15.74
N GLY A 378 11.89 5.34 -16.24
CA GLY A 378 12.19 6.12 -17.43
C GLY A 378 12.88 5.24 -18.46
N PHE A 379 12.67 5.56 -19.73
CA PHE A 379 13.22 4.82 -20.86
C PHE A 379 13.70 5.82 -21.90
N ALA A 380 15.02 5.99 -22.02
CA ALA A 380 15.62 6.82 -23.05
C ALA A 380 16.12 5.95 -24.21
N VAL A 381 15.86 6.39 -25.44
CA VAL A 381 16.48 5.83 -26.65
C VAL A 381 17.24 6.93 -27.36
N GLY A 382 18.51 6.69 -27.60
CA GLY A 382 19.39 7.56 -28.39
C GLY A 382 19.99 6.86 -29.58
N ALA A 383 20.65 7.64 -30.44
CA ALA A 383 21.41 7.12 -31.57
C ALA A 383 22.81 7.72 -31.64
N VAL A 384 23.75 6.88 -32.07
CA VAL A 384 25.15 7.24 -32.34
C VAL A 384 25.54 6.67 -33.69
N GLU A 385 26.38 7.37 -34.44
CA GLU A 385 27.01 6.78 -35.62
C GLU A 385 27.97 5.68 -35.17
N LYS A 386 27.92 4.51 -35.82
CA LYS A 386 28.69 3.33 -35.40
C LYS A 386 30.19 3.59 -35.19
N ALA A 387 30.79 4.44 -36.04
CA ALA A 387 32.21 4.81 -35.95
C ALA A 387 32.55 5.72 -34.75
N SER A 388 31.53 6.32 -34.11
CA SER A 388 31.64 7.26 -33.00
C SER A 388 31.28 6.65 -31.65
N LEU A 389 31.05 5.33 -31.57
CA LEU A 389 30.72 4.65 -30.32
C LEU A 389 31.79 4.89 -29.24
N LEU A 390 31.31 5.12 -28.02
CA LEU A 390 32.11 5.18 -26.80
C LEU A 390 31.76 4.00 -25.87
N PRO A 391 32.63 3.66 -24.91
CA PRO A 391 33.99 4.18 -24.71
C PRO A 391 35.01 3.57 -25.70
N LYS A 392 36.00 4.38 -26.12
CA LYS A 392 37.17 3.94 -26.88
C LYS A 392 38.25 3.41 -25.93
N ILE A 393 37.95 2.33 -25.21
CA ILE A 393 38.79 1.77 -24.13
C ILE A 393 40.24 1.53 -24.56
N LYS A 394 40.44 1.09 -25.81
CA LYS A 394 41.78 0.81 -26.37
C LYS A 394 42.62 2.08 -26.59
N ASP A 395 41.96 3.23 -26.75
CA ASP A 395 42.61 4.50 -27.05
C ASP A 395 42.93 5.30 -25.78
N VAL A 396 42.34 4.92 -24.64
CA VAL A 396 42.66 5.50 -23.33
C VAL A 396 44.04 5.04 -22.89
N ALA A 397 44.95 6.00 -22.71
CA ALA A 397 46.35 5.76 -22.41
C ALA A 397 46.88 6.68 -21.32
N ALA A 398 48.00 6.29 -20.70
CA ALA A 398 48.69 7.13 -19.74
C ALA A 398 49.04 8.50 -20.35
N GLY A 399 48.84 9.57 -19.58
CA GLY A 399 48.98 10.96 -20.02
C GLY A 399 47.71 11.58 -20.59
N ASP A 400 46.64 10.80 -20.85
CA ASP A 400 45.33 11.38 -21.09
C ASP A 400 44.85 12.15 -19.85
N VAL A 401 44.02 13.17 -20.06
CA VAL A 401 43.55 14.07 -19.00
C VAL A 401 42.08 13.83 -18.69
N VAL A 402 41.71 14.04 -17.43
CA VAL A 402 40.35 13.84 -16.93
C VAL A 402 39.70 15.18 -16.66
N ILE A 403 38.60 15.44 -17.38
CA ILE A 403 37.78 16.64 -17.24
C ILE A 403 36.49 16.24 -16.50
N ALA A 404 36.24 16.85 -15.36
CA ALA A 404 35.01 16.66 -14.59
C ALA A 404 33.93 17.67 -14.98
N LEU A 405 32.69 17.22 -14.94
CA LEU A 405 31.49 18.04 -15.00
C LEU A 405 30.90 18.16 -13.59
N PRO A 406 30.73 19.37 -13.04
CA PRO A 406 30.16 19.56 -11.72
C PRO A 406 28.76 18.96 -11.59
N SER A 407 28.48 18.31 -10.46
CA SER A 407 27.11 17.95 -10.07
C SER A 407 26.36 19.18 -9.52
N SER A 408 25.03 19.14 -9.53
CA SER A 408 24.17 20.14 -8.90
C SER A 408 24.01 19.92 -7.39
N GLY A 409 24.44 18.76 -6.89
CA GLY A 409 24.25 18.31 -5.52
C GLY A 409 24.41 16.79 -5.44
N ILE A 410 23.54 16.12 -4.68
CA ILE A 410 23.57 14.65 -4.50
C ILE A 410 23.12 13.90 -5.77
N HIS A 411 22.37 14.57 -6.67
CA HIS A 411 21.69 13.96 -7.83
C HIS A 411 20.59 12.98 -7.40
N SER A 412 20.58 11.74 -7.90
CA SER A 412 19.52 10.75 -7.60
C SER A 412 20.02 9.49 -6.87
N ASN A 413 21.27 9.49 -6.37
CA ASN A 413 21.90 8.32 -5.74
C ASN A 413 22.25 8.56 -4.26
N GLY A 414 22.27 7.50 -3.44
CA GLY A 414 22.63 7.58 -2.02
C GLY A 414 21.51 8.08 -1.08
N PHE A 415 20.30 8.32 -1.59
CA PHE A 415 19.19 8.88 -0.80
C PHE A 415 18.71 7.98 0.35
N SER A 416 18.94 6.67 0.28
CA SER A 416 18.69 5.77 1.41
C SER A 416 19.59 6.10 2.60
N LEU A 417 20.87 6.42 2.37
CA LEU A 417 21.81 6.85 3.40
C LEU A 417 21.46 8.26 3.89
N VAL A 418 21.14 9.20 2.99
CA VAL A 418 20.68 10.55 3.34
C VAL A 418 19.50 10.50 4.32
N ARG A 419 18.46 9.71 4.00
CA ARG A 419 17.28 9.53 4.86
C ARG A 419 17.65 8.95 6.24
N LYS A 420 18.60 8.02 6.28
CA LYS A 420 19.10 7.44 7.54
C LYS A 420 19.86 8.48 8.38
N VAL A 421 20.66 9.35 7.76
CA VAL A 421 21.32 10.46 8.44
C VAL A 421 20.30 11.46 8.99
N MET A 422 19.32 11.88 8.17
CA MET A 422 18.21 12.75 8.61
C MET A 422 17.48 12.19 9.84
N GLN A 423 17.15 10.89 9.81
CA GLN A 423 16.52 10.20 10.93
C GLN A 423 17.43 10.15 12.17
N LYS A 424 18.73 9.88 12.00
CA LYS A 424 19.71 9.79 13.09
C LYS A 424 19.84 11.13 13.83
N VAL A 425 19.81 12.25 13.11
CA VAL A 425 19.92 13.58 13.70
C VAL A 425 18.58 14.15 14.16
N GLY A 426 17.46 13.53 13.81
CA GLY A 426 16.11 14.00 14.14
C GLY A 426 15.70 15.27 13.39
N ALA A 427 16.27 15.54 12.22
CA ALA A 427 15.93 16.71 11.41
C ALA A 427 14.67 16.47 10.57
N LYS A 428 13.87 17.52 10.39
CA LYS A 428 12.71 17.52 9.50
C LYS A 428 13.10 18.11 8.15
N TYR A 429 12.43 17.69 7.08
CA TYR A 429 12.69 18.24 5.75
C TYR A 429 12.33 19.72 5.62
N SER A 430 11.42 20.20 6.46
CA SER A 430 11.04 21.62 6.56
C SER A 430 12.05 22.49 7.31
N ASP A 431 13.02 21.91 8.01
CA ASP A 431 14.02 22.68 8.73
C ASP A 431 15.01 23.30 7.73
N ILE A 432 15.54 24.48 8.05
CA ILE A 432 16.59 25.11 7.24
C ILE A 432 17.83 24.21 7.24
N ALA A 433 18.31 23.87 6.05
CA ALA A 433 19.51 23.05 5.93
C ALA A 433 20.73 23.89 6.38
N PRO A 434 21.54 23.42 7.35
CA PRO A 434 22.67 24.18 7.87
C PRO A 434 23.80 24.34 6.84
N PHE A 435 23.74 23.58 5.74
CA PHE A 435 24.66 23.66 4.61
C PHE A 435 24.12 24.51 3.44
N SER A 436 22.89 25.03 3.53
CA SER A 436 22.31 25.88 2.48
C SER A 436 22.93 27.27 2.54
N GLN A 437 23.32 27.80 1.37
CA GLN A 437 23.85 29.16 1.24
C GLN A 437 22.73 30.20 1.11
N ASP A 438 21.57 29.79 0.60
CA ASP A 438 20.42 30.66 0.32
C ASP A 438 19.31 30.55 1.38
N GLY A 439 19.57 29.84 2.48
CA GLY A 439 18.58 29.61 3.54
C GLY A 439 17.45 28.66 3.13
N LYS A 440 17.71 27.71 2.22
CA LYS A 440 16.75 26.69 1.81
C LYS A 440 16.58 25.61 2.88
N THR A 441 15.43 24.97 2.86
CA THR A 441 15.12 23.81 3.69
C THR A 441 15.91 22.57 3.25
N PHE A 442 15.99 21.56 4.12
CA PHE A 442 16.53 20.24 3.73
C PHE A 442 15.78 19.66 2.53
N GLY A 443 14.45 19.79 2.49
CA GLY A 443 13.64 19.32 1.37
C GLY A 443 14.07 19.93 0.05
N GLU A 444 14.17 21.26 -0.01
CA GLU A 444 14.56 21.99 -1.22
C GLU A 444 15.99 21.67 -1.68
N GLU A 445 16.98 21.67 -0.77
CA GLU A 445 18.36 21.33 -1.13
C GLU A 445 18.48 19.89 -1.64
N LEU A 446 17.86 18.93 -0.93
CA LEU A 446 17.93 17.51 -1.28
C LEU A 446 17.14 17.19 -2.56
N LEU A 447 16.13 17.99 -2.91
CA LEU A 447 15.35 17.86 -4.14
C LEU A 447 15.88 18.71 -5.30
N THR A 448 17.09 19.28 -5.17
CA THR A 448 17.81 19.89 -6.30
C THR A 448 17.90 18.86 -7.44
N PRO A 449 17.43 19.18 -8.66
CA PRO A 449 17.38 18.21 -9.75
C PRO A 449 18.78 17.83 -10.26
N THR A 450 18.90 16.60 -10.73
CA THR A 450 20.10 16.06 -11.38
C THR A 450 20.43 16.84 -12.65
N SER A 451 21.71 17.12 -12.85
CA SER A 451 22.18 17.87 -14.01
C SER A 451 22.09 17.02 -15.29
N ILE A 452 21.54 17.59 -16.36
CA ILE A 452 21.54 16.98 -17.69
C ILE A 452 22.72 17.52 -18.49
N TYR A 453 23.63 16.64 -18.94
CA TYR A 453 24.89 17.04 -19.56
C TYR A 453 24.88 17.04 -21.09
N VAL A 454 23.79 16.55 -21.70
CA VAL A 454 23.68 16.24 -23.12
C VAL A 454 24.09 17.43 -24.01
N SER A 455 23.43 18.59 -23.85
CA SER A 455 23.65 19.76 -24.70
C SER A 455 25.09 20.30 -24.65
N ARG A 456 25.73 20.21 -23.47
CA ARG A 456 27.11 20.67 -23.25
C ARG A 456 28.14 19.71 -23.83
N VAL A 457 27.88 18.40 -23.78
CA VAL A 457 28.88 17.36 -24.07
C VAL A 457 28.78 16.86 -25.51
N LEU A 458 27.56 16.68 -26.02
CA LEU A 458 27.30 16.07 -27.33
C LEU A 458 28.11 16.70 -28.49
N PRO A 459 28.31 18.03 -28.58
CA PRO A 459 29.16 18.61 -29.64
C PRO A 459 30.62 18.10 -29.61
N SER A 460 31.18 17.90 -28.42
CA SER A 460 32.54 17.36 -28.26
C SER A 460 32.63 15.86 -28.61
N LEU A 461 31.55 15.10 -28.33
CA LEU A 461 31.45 13.69 -28.72
C LEU A 461 31.37 13.55 -30.24
N LYS A 462 30.49 14.33 -30.90
CA LYS A 462 30.33 14.34 -32.37
C LYS A 462 31.61 14.76 -33.09
N ALA A 463 32.41 15.64 -32.49
CA ALA A 463 33.71 16.03 -33.02
C ALA A 463 34.82 14.97 -32.86
N GLY A 464 34.54 13.83 -32.21
CA GLY A 464 35.50 12.74 -32.00
C GLY A 464 36.64 13.06 -31.03
N ARG A 465 36.47 14.08 -30.18
CA ARG A 465 37.52 14.62 -29.29
C ARG A 465 37.58 13.93 -27.93
N VAL A 466 36.58 13.10 -27.62
CA VAL A 466 36.43 12.40 -26.34
C VAL A 466 36.68 10.91 -26.53
N LYS A 467 37.50 10.32 -25.65
CA LYS A 467 37.83 8.89 -25.67
C LYS A 467 36.88 8.08 -24.80
N ALA A 468 36.43 8.65 -23.69
CA ALA A 468 35.48 8.00 -22.78
C ALA A 468 34.67 9.06 -22.01
N PHE A 469 33.44 8.71 -21.66
CA PHE A 469 32.56 9.47 -20.79
C PHE A 469 32.02 8.52 -19.72
N ALA A 470 32.14 8.88 -18.44
CA ALA A 470 31.55 8.14 -17.33
C ALA A 470 30.58 9.03 -16.56
N HIS A 471 29.32 8.61 -16.49
CA HIS A 471 28.31 9.21 -15.62
C HIS A 471 28.52 8.70 -14.19
N ILE A 472 28.55 9.61 -13.20
CA ILE A 472 28.82 9.27 -11.81
C ILE A 472 27.49 9.10 -11.07
N THR A 473 27.06 7.84 -10.89
CA THR A 473 25.79 7.46 -10.28
C THR A 473 26.02 6.60 -9.04
N GLY A 474 25.21 5.55 -8.81
CA GLY A 474 25.46 4.56 -7.75
C GLY A 474 26.83 3.91 -7.94
N GLY A 475 27.57 3.72 -6.85
CA GLY A 475 28.97 3.31 -6.89
C GLY A 475 29.97 4.49 -6.98
N GLY A 476 29.46 5.72 -7.14
CA GLY A 476 30.24 6.94 -6.99
C GLY A 476 31.42 7.04 -7.95
N LEU A 477 32.48 7.73 -7.55
CA LEU A 477 33.67 7.92 -8.39
C LEU A 477 34.45 6.63 -8.59
N VAL A 478 34.52 5.79 -7.55
CA VAL A 478 35.38 4.61 -7.50
C VAL A 478 34.84 3.43 -8.31
N GLU A 479 33.53 3.28 -8.50
CA GLU A 479 32.96 2.18 -9.30
C GLU A 479 32.59 2.59 -10.73
N ASN A 480 32.29 3.88 -11.00
CA ASN A 480 31.83 4.31 -12.33
C ASN A 480 32.99 4.60 -13.29
N ILE A 481 34.05 5.28 -12.84
CA ILE A 481 35.21 5.61 -13.70
C ILE A 481 35.88 4.33 -14.26
N PRO A 482 36.10 3.25 -13.49
CA PRO A 482 36.73 2.04 -14.01
C PRO A 482 35.98 1.38 -15.16
N ARG A 483 34.66 1.58 -15.29
CA ARG A 483 33.84 0.99 -16.37
C ARG A 483 34.25 1.44 -17.76
N VAL A 484 34.92 2.59 -17.86
CA VAL A 484 35.40 3.17 -19.13
C VAL A 484 36.91 3.09 -19.30
N LEU A 485 37.60 2.37 -18.42
CA LEU A 485 39.05 2.18 -18.44
C LEU A 485 39.42 0.74 -18.84
N SER A 486 40.61 0.57 -19.40
CA SER A 486 41.22 -0.76 -19.52
C SER A 486 41.87 -1.17 -18.20
N LYS A 487 42.11 -2.47 -17.98
CA LYS A 487 42.78 -2.97 -16.77
C LYS A 487 44.21 -2.47 -16.58
N LYS A 488 44.81 -1.86 -17.61
CA LYS A 488 46.22 -1.42 -17.65
C LYS A 488 46.43 0.01 -17.15
N VAL A 489 45.36 0.75 -16.92
CA VAL A 489 45.42 2.16 -16.54
C VAL A 489 44.57 2.43 -15.31
N LYS A 490 44.97 3.45 -14.57
CA LYS A 490 44.21 4.06 -13.47
C LYS A 490 44.03 5.55 -13.73
N VAL A 491 43.15 6.18 -12.96
CA VAL A 491 42.94 7.62 -12.96
C VAL A 491 43.34 8.18 -11.60
N ARG A 492 44.18 9.22 -11.61
CA ARG A 492 44.51 9.98 -10.42
C ARG A 492 43.84 11.34 -10.46
N LEU A 493 42.97 11.60 -9.49
CA LEU A 493 42.24 12.84 -9.30
C LEU A 493 42.83 13.65 -8.15
N ASN A 494 42.61 14.97 -8.15
CA ASN A 494 42.95 15.83 -7.03
C ASN A 494 41.70 16.55 -6.51
N ALA A 495 41.24 16.21 -5.31
CA ALA A 495 40.02 16.77 -4.70
C ALA A 495 40.04 18.29 -4.51
N ARG A 496 41.23 18.92 -4.49
CA ARG A 496 41.36 20.39 -4.44
C ARG A 496 41.05 21.09 -5.76
N SER A 497 40.92 20.34 -6.86
CA SER A 497 40.71 20.91 -8.19
C SER A 497 39.24 21.22 -8.50
N TRP A 498 38.27 20.65 -7.76
CA TRP A 498 36.85 20.94 -7.93
C TRP A 498 36.19 21.33 -6.61
N LYS A 499 34.99 21.91 -6.71
CA LYS A 499 34.18 22.27 -5.54
C LYS A 499 33.35 21.08 -5.10
N ILE A 500 33.63 20.53 -3.93
CA ILE A 500 32.75 19.58 -3.23
C ILE A 500 31.63 20.38 -2.54
N HIS A 501 30.37 19.99 -2.76
CA HIS A 501 29.22 20.71 -2.18
C HIS A 501 29.15 20.55 -0.64
N PRO A 502 28.76 21.60 0.11
CA PRO A 502 28.68 21.56 1.58
C PRO A 502 27.79 20.45 2.16
N VAL A 503 26.77 20.00 1.42
CA VAL A 503 25.92 18.86 1.80
C VAL A 503 26.71 17.59 2.08
N PHE A 504 27.81 17.35 1.36
CA PHE A 504 28.64 16.16 1.57
C PHE A 504 29.42 16.23 2.89
N GLY A 505 29.92 17.41 3.26
CA GLY A 505 30.54 17.64 4.57
C GLY A 505 29.58 17.41 5.73
N TRP A 506 28.32 17.86 5.57
CA TRP A 506 27.27 17.61 6.54
C TRP A 506 26.92 16.13 6.67
N LEU A 507 26.75 15.43 5.54
CA LEU A 507 26.49 13.98 5.51
C LEU A 507 27.61 13.19 6.17
N ALA A 508 28.87 13.51 5.87
CA ALA A 508 30.03 12.87 6.46
C ALA A 508 30.09 13.09 7.98
N ALA A 509 29.99 14.34 8.44
CA ALA A 509 30.10 14.69 9.85
C ALA A 509 28.93 14.15 10.69
N MET A 510 27.69 14.44 10.30
CA MET A 510 26.51 14.06 11.07
C MET A 510 26.17 12.57 10.92
N GLY A 511 26.40 12.03 9.73
CA GLY A 511 26.23 10.60 9.45
C GLY A 511 27.32 9.74 10.08
N GLY A 512 28.54 10.27 10.23
CA GLY A 512 29.72 9.47 10.55
C GLY A 512 30.12 8.57 9.37
N VAL A 513 29.99 9.09 8.14
CA VAL A 513 30.28 8.36 6.90
C VAL A 513 31.77 8.52 6.60
N ASN A 514 32.48 7.40 6.45
CA ASN A 514 33.91 7.41 6.16
C ASN A 514 34.19 7.72 4.68
N GLU A 515 35.46 7.99 4.37
CA GLU A 515 35.90 8.37 3.02
C GLU A 515 35.53 7.35 1.93
N SER A 516 35.82 6.07 2.16
CA SER A 516 35.51 5.00 1.19
C SER A 516 34.01 4.96 0.86
N GLU A 517 33.16 5.04 1.89
CA GLU A 517 31.71 5.04 1.71
C GLU A 517 31.21 6.34 1.04
N MET A 518 31.81 7.49 1.34
CA MET A 518 31.50 8.75 0.66
C MET A 518 31.79 8.66 -0.84
N LEU A 519 32.98 8.18 -1.21
CA LEU A 519 33.44 8.08 -2.60
C LEU A 519 32.72 7.00 -3.41
N ARG A 520 32.22 5.95 -2.74
CA ARG A 520 31.44 4.87 -3.33
C ARG A 520 29.94 5.16 -3.40
N THR A 521 29.40 5.96 -2.49
CA THR A 521 27.94 6.22 -2.47
C THR A 521 27.58 7.48 -3.22
N PHE A 522 28.41 8.51 -3.14
CA PHE A 522 28.10 9.84 -3.62
C PHE A 522 29.03 10.29 -4.74
N ASN A 523 28.53 11.25 -5.53
CA ASN A 523 29.27 11.87 -6.61
C ASN A 523 30.31 12.90 -6.12
N CYS A 524 30.22 13.32 -4.86
CA CYS A 524 31.13 14.26 -4.18
C CYS A 524 31.45 15.54 -5.00
N GLY A 525 30.47 16.05 -5.76
CA GLY A 525 30.60 17.28 -6.55
C GLY A 525 30.88 17.08 -8.05
N ILE A 526 31.12 15.84 -8.50
CA ILE A 526 31.37 15.52 -9.92
C ILE A 526 30.24 14.61 -10.42
N GLY A 527 29.40 15.10 -11.33
CA GLY A 527 28.33 14.27 -11.90
C GLY A 527 28.73 13.44 -13.12
N ALA A 528 29.79 13.82 -13.83
CA ALA A 528 30.34 13.04 -14.94
C ALA A 528 31.82 13.37 -15.17
N VAL A 529 32.56 12.46 -15.80
CA VAL A 529 33.94 12.68 -16.24
C VAL A 529 34.12 12.35 -17.72
N LEU A 530 35.00 13.10 -18.38
CA LEU A 530 35.46 12.86 -19.74
C LEU A 530 36.96 12.59 -19.73
N ILE A 531 37.37 11.57 -20.49
CA ILE A 531 38.79 11.29 -20.74
C ILE A 531 39.10 11.75 -22.16
N VAL A 532 40.10 12.62 -22.27
CA VAL A 532 40.52 13.23 -23.55
C VAL A 532 42.03 13.22 -23.67
N SER A 533 42.53 13.27 -24.91
CA SER A 533 43.96 13.47 -25.11
C SER A 533 44.40 14.89 -24.74
N PRO A 534 45.67 15.11 -24.35
CA PRO A 534 46.17 16.44 -24.02
C PRO A 534 45.97 17.47 -25.12
N GLN A 535 46.05 17.05 -26.40
CA GLN A 535 45.84 17.97 -27.53
C GLN A 535 44.41 18.51 -27.60
N HIS A 536 43.42 17.75 -27.10
CA HIS A 536 42.01 18.14 -27.10
C HIS A 536 41.55 18.76 -25.78
N GLN A 537 42.41 18.82 -24.76
CA GLN A 537 42.05 19.29 -23.42
C GLN A 537 41.39 20.66 -23.45
N HIS A 538 42.10 21.68 -23.97
CA HIS A 538 41.65 23.08 -23.87
C HIS A 538 40.31 23.32 -24.57
N ILE A 539 40.12 22.73 -25.75
CA ILE A 539 38.89 22.90 -26.54
C ILE A 539 37.71 22.16 -25.89
N VAL A 540 37.91 20.92 -25.41
CA VAL A 540 36.83 20.17 -24.76
C VAL A 540 36.47 20.84 -23.43
N GLN A 541 37.46 21.19 -22.61
CA GLN A 541 37.26 21.83 -21.32
C GLN A 541 36.43 23.13 -21.45
N SER A 542 36.74 23.95 -22.45
CA SER A 542 35.97 25.17 -22.75
C SER A 542 34.55 24.88 -23.24
N MET A 543 34.39 23.96 -24.19
CA MET A 543 33.07 23.62 -24.76
C MET A 543 32.12 23.03 -23.73
N VAL A 544 32.61 22.08 -22.91
CA VAL A 544 31.78 21.43 -21.91
C VAL A 544 31.68 22.23 -20.62
N GLN A 545 32.41 23.36 -20.50
CA GLN A 545 32.59 24.15 -19.27
C GLN A 545 32.99 23.25 -18.08
N GLY A 546 33.95 22.36 -18.33
CA GLY A 546 34.43 21.38 -17.37
C GLY A 546 35.66 21.84 -16.61
N ILE A 547 36.07 21.05 -15.63
CA ILE A 547 37.22 21.32 -14.78
C ILE A 547 38.25 20.22 -15.02
N LEU A 548 39.51 20.58 -15.27
CA LEU A 548 40.60 19.61 -15.29
C LEU A 548 40.84 19.12 -13.85
N VAL A 549 40.61 17.83 -13.60
CA VAL A 549 40.66 17.26 -12.23
C VAL A 549 41.73 16.20 -12.03
N GLY A 550 42.29 15.67 -13.11
CA GLY A 550 43.21 14.54 -13.01
C GLY A 550 43.80 14.09 -14.33
N VAL A 551 44.54 12.99 -14.25
CA VAL A 551 45.26 12.36 -15.36
C VAL A 551 45.11 10.85 -15.31
N VAL A 552 45.22 10.21 -16.46
CA VAL A 552 45.32 8.76 -16.62
C VAL A 552 46.77 8.34 -16.44
N GLU A 553 47.02 7.33 -15.62
CA GLU A 553 48.35 6.81 -15.31
C GLU A 553 48.41 5.30 -15.59
N PRO A 554 49.62 4.73 -15.81
CA PRO A 554 49.78 3.29 -15.87
C PRO A 554 49.36 2.67 -14.52
N ARG A 555 48.67 1.54 -14.59
CA ARG A 555 48.40 0.72 -13.40
C ARG A 555 49.53 -0.29 -13.25
N GLU A 556 50.16 -0.32 -12.08
CA GLU A 556 51.34 -1.13 -11.84
C GLU A 556 50.98 -2.59 -11.50
N TRP A 557 49.85 -2.82 -10.83
CA TRP A 557 49.44 -4.14 -10.30
C TRP A 557 47.96 -4.40 -10.59
N ASN A 558 47.59 -5.67 -10.80
CA ASN A 558 46.19 -6.04 -11.09
C ASN A 558 45.23 -5.82 -9.90
N ASP A 559 45.74 -5.72 -8.67
CA ASP A 559 44.96 -5.51 -7.45
C ASP A 559 44.92 -4.03 -7.00
N GLU A 560 45.67 -3.14 -7.68
CA GLU A 560 45.70 -1.71 -7.38
C GLU A 560 44.35 -1.05 -7.73
N GLU A 561 43.81 -0.14 -6.93
CA GLU A 561 42.57 0.55 -7.30
C GLU A 561 42.73 1.37 -8.60
N GLN A 562 41.71 1.37 -9.47
CA GLN A 562 41.75 2.10 -10.74
C GLN A 562 41.42 3.59 -10.60
N VAL A 563 41.03 4.04 -9.41
CA VAL A 563 40.72 5.44 -9.11
C VAL A 563 41.41 5.82 -7.82
N GLU A 564 42.34 6.76 -7.92
CA GLU A 564 43.07 7.33 -6.79
C GLU A 564 42.66 8.80 -6.65
N ILE A 565 42.27 9.23 -5.45
CA ILE A 565 41.79 10.60 -5.22
C ILE A 565 42.63 11.25 -4.13
N ASN A 566 43.54 12.12 -4.56
CA ASN A 566 44.44 12.81 -3.64
C ASN A 566 43.74 13.99 -2.97
N ASN A 567 44.12 14.27 -1.73
CA ASN A 567 43.66 15.39 -0.93
C ASN A 567 42.16 15.38 -0.57
N PHE A 568 41.48 14.23 -0.69
CA PHE A 568 40.04 14.15 -0.43
C PHE A 568 39.71 14.38 1.05
N ALA A 569 40.46 13.74 1.95
CA ALA A 569 40.31 13.92 3.40
C ALA A 569 40.42 15.40 3.81
N GLU A 570 41.44 16.12 3.34
CA GLU A 570 41.66 17.54 3.66
C GLU A 570 40.56 18.44 3.08
N ALA A 571 40.07 18.13 1.86
CA ALA A 571 38.96 18.87 1.26
C ALA A 571 37.66 18.66 2.05
N MET A 572 37.41 17.44 2.53
CA MET A 572 36.25 17.10 3.35
C MET A 572 36.34 17.67 4.76
N GLU A 573 37.52 17.69 5.38
CA GLU A 573 37.72 18.23 6.73
C GLU A 573 37.23 19.69 6.83
N SER A 574 37.59 20.54 5.86
CA SER A 574 37.12 21.92 5.79
C SER A 574 35.60 22.03 5.74
N LEU A 575 34.93 21.12 5.02
CA LEU A 575 33.47 21.08 4.92
C LEU A 575 32.78 20.46 6.14
N MET A 576 33.49 19.59 6.88
CA MET A 576 32.97 18.93 8.09
C MET A 576 33.09 19.81 9.34
N ASN A 577 34.13 20.64 9.42
CA ASN A 577 34.47 21.47 10.58
C ASN A 577 33.29 22.30 11.14
N PRO A 578 32.43 22.95 10.32
CA PRO A 578 31.26 23.67 10.82
C PRO A 578 30.28 22.82 11.65
N TYR A 579 30.25 21.50 11.41
CA TYR A 579 29.30 20.57 12.07
C TYR A 579 29.91 19.83 13.25
N ILE A 580 31.22 19.86 13.43
CA ILE A 580 31.90 19.18 14.54
C ILE A 580 31.38 19.61 15.93
N PRO A 581 31.08 20.90 16.20
CA PRO A 581 30.46 21.28 17.47
C PRO A 581 29.10 20.59 17.70
N MET A 582 28.31 20.39 16.65
CA MET A 582 27.04 19.64 16.74
C MET A 582 27.26 18.16 17.01
N VAL A 583 28.27 17.56 16.36
CA VAL A 583 28.67 16.16 16.60
C VAL A 583 29.09 15.98 18.06
N VAL A 584 29.95 16.85 18.59
CA VAL A 584 30.37 16.81 19.99
C VAL A 584 29.17 17.02 20.92
N LYS A 585 28.36 18.06 20.70
CA LYS A 585 27.16 18.33 21.50
C LYS A 585 26.19 17.15 21.52
N SER A 586 26.01 16.45 20.40
CA SER A 586 25.15 15.26 20.32
C SER A 586 25.63 14.10 21.19
N ARG A 587 26.95 14.06 21.48
CA ARG A 587 27.59 13.07 22.37
C ARG A 587 27.74 13.57 23.81
N MET A 588 27.66 14.88 24.05
CA MET A 588 27.68 15.50 25.39
C MET A 588 26.36 15.30 26.17
N VAL A 589 25.53 14.33 25.79
CA VAL A 589 24.27 14.04 26.51
C VAL A 589 24.57 13.15 27.71
N GLN A 590 24.23 13.63 28.90
CA GLN A 590 24.42 12.90 30.15
C GLN A 590 23.67 11.57 30.08
N ARG A 591 24.39 10.45 30.24
CA ARG A 591 23.78 9.13 30.33
C ARG A 591 22.88 9.10 31.57
N LYS A 592 21.65 8.61 31.43
CA LYS A 592 20.78 8.39 32.57
C LYS A 592 21.40 7.32 33.48
N ARG A 593 21.53 7.64 34.76
CA ARG A 593 22.00 6.69 35.78
C ARG A 593 20.89 5.69 36.09
N VAL A 594 21.11 4.43 35.75
CA VAL A 594 20.12 3.34 35.86
C VAL A 594 20.46 2.44 37.05
N ALA A 595 19.44 2.07 37.82
CA ALA A 595 19.53 0.96 38.75
C ALA A 595 18.74 -0.25 38.24
N VAL A 596 19.26 -1.45 38.46
CA VAL A 596 18.56 -2.70 38.13
C VAL A 596 18.23 -3.46 39.41
N LEU A 597 16.96 -3.76 39.60
CA LEU A 597 16.44 -4.50 40.76
C LEU A 597 16.22 -5.96 40.37
N ILE A 598 16.80 -6.90 41.14
CA ILE A 598 16.80 -8.33 40.82
C ILE A 598 16.43 -9.21 42.03
N SER A 599 15.95 -10.43 41.77
CA SER A 599 15.70 -11.44 42.82
C SER A 599 16.28 -12.84 42.51
N GLY A 600 16.99 -13.02 41.39
CA GLY A 600 17.33 -14.35 40.88
C GLY A 600 18.55 -14.40 39.95
N THR A 601 18.45 -15.21 38.89
CA THR A 601 19.57 -15.60 38.01
C THR A 601 20.23 -14.44 37.27
N GLY A 602 19.50 -13.35 37.01
CA GLY A 602 20.05 -12.13 36.41
C GLY A 602 20.26 -12.19 34.89
N THR A 603 19.57 -13.07 34.16
CA THR A 603 19.69 -13.18 32.69
C THR A 603 19.30 -11.86 31.99
N ASN A 604 18.21 -11.22 32.43
CA ASN A 604 17.81 -9.90 31.95
C ASN A 604 18.83 -8.82 32.31
N LEU A 605 19.41 -8.85 33.51
CA LEU A 605 20.50 -7.95 33.91
C LEU A 605 21.71 -8.08 32.98
N LYS A 606 22.11 -9.32 32.63
CA LYS A 606 23.21 -9.56 31.69
C LYS A 606 22.94 -8.90 30.34
N SER A 607 21.74 -9.07 29.78
CA SER A 607 21.36 -8.45 28.51
C SER A 607 21.40 -6.91 28.55
N LEU A 608 20.99 -6.30 29.67
CA LEU A 608 21.03 -4.85 29.87
C LEU A 608 22.48 -4.34 30.00
N LEU A 609 23.35 -5.07 30.70
CA LEU A 609 24.78 -4.75 30.83
C LEU A 609 25.50 -4.83 29.48
N GLU A 610 25.31 -5.92 28.73
CA GLU A 610 25.90 -6.09 27.40
C GLU A 610 25.44 -4.98 26.44
N ALA A 611 24.15 -4.66 26.45
CA ALA A 611 23.61 -3.60 25.61
C ALA A 611 24.17 -2.22 25.97
N THR A 612 24.25 -1.87 27.26
CA THR A 612 24.78 -0.59 27.72
C THR A 612 26.30 -0.47 27.55
N GLN A 613 27.05 -1.57 27.55
CA GLN A 613 28.49 -1.56 27.24
C GLN A 613 28.75 -1.40 25.73
N ILE A 614 28.04 -2.15 24.88
CA ILE A 614 28.24 -2.13 23.42
C ILE A 614 27.64 -0.86 22.79
N ARG A 615 26.52 -0.37 23.32
CA ARG A 615 25.72 0.72 22.74
C ARG A 615 25.51 1.90 23.69
N GLY A 616 26.31 2.04 24.76
CA GLY A 616 26.08 3.01 25.83
C GLY A 616 25.85 4.45 25.38
N ASP A 617 26.57 4.90 24.35
CA ASP A 617 26.40 6.25 23.76
C ASP A 617 25.06 6.42 23.04
N ILE A 618 24.59 5.37 22.35
CA ILE A 618 23.31 5.38 21.62
C ILE A 618 22.16 5.23 22.62
N MET A 619 22.33 4.36 23.62
CA MET A 619 21.33 4.13 24.64
C MET A 619 21.17 5.31 25.60
N ARG A 620 22.17 6.18 25.76
CA ARG A 620 22.14 7.27 26.76
C ARG A 620 21.78 6.75 28.17
N ALA A 621 22.21 5.53 28.49
CA ALA A 621 21.92 4.85 29.76
C ALA A 621 23.20 4.20 30.29
N GLU A 622 23.40 4.27 31.59
CA GLU A 622 24.52 3.65 32.29
C GLU A 622 23.99 2.94 33.54
N ILE A 623 24.27 1.65 33.67
CA ILE A 623 23.88 0.90 34.86
C ILE A 623 24.92 1.14 35.94
N VAL A 624 24.55 1.91 36.96
CA VAL A 624 25.47 2.35 38.03
C VAL A 624 25.23 1.64 39.36
N LEU A 625 24.13 0.88 39.48
CA LEU A 625 23.79 0.14 40.69
C LEU A 625 22.93 -1.08 40.38
N VAL A 626 23.23 -2.21 41.02
CA VAL A 626 22.35 -3.37 41.06
C VAL A 626 21.93 -3.65 42.50
N VAL A 627 20.62 -3.70 42.76
CA VAL A 627 20.09 -4.02 44.09
C VAL A 627 19.36 -5.35 44.05
N SER A 628 19.70 -6.24 44.98
CA SER A 628 19.01 -7.52 45.18
C SER A 628 18.26 -7.52 46.50
N ASN A 629 17.05 -8.09 46.50
CA ASN A 629 16.32 -8.35 47.73
C ASN A 629 16.68 -9.70 48.40
N LYS A 630 17.61 -10.45 47.79
CA LYS A 630 18.10 -11.74 48.29
C LYS A 630 19.62 -11.77 48.32
N HIS A 631 20.16 -12.41 49.34
CA HIS A 631 21.59 -12.73 49.41
C HIS A 631 21.97 -13.83 48.41
N ASN A 632 23.24 -13.83 47.98
CA ASN A 632 23.87 -14.91 47.21
C ASN A 632 23.16 -15.32 45.90
N VAL A 633 22.51 -14.38 45.21
CA VAL A 633 21.92 -14.63 43.88
C VAL A 633 22.94 -14.43 42.76
N GLU A 634 22.85 -15.23 41.70
CA GLU A 634 23.80 -15.19 40.58
C GLU A 634 23.85 -13.84 39.87
N GLY A 635 22.73 -13.11 39.80
CA GLY A 635 22.71 -11.76 39.22
C GLY A 635 23.65 -10.76 39.91
N LEU A 636 23.97 -10.94 41.20
CA LEU A 636 24.97 -10.11 41.89
C LEU A 636 26.40 -10.40 41.40
N ASN A 637 26.70 -11.65 41.07
CA ASN A 637 28.01 -12.03 40.51
C ASN A 637 28.18 -11.44 39.10
N ILE A 638 27.12 -11.51 38.28
CA ILE A 638 27.09 -10.88 36.94
C ILE A 638 27.40 -9.38 37.04
N ALA A 639 26.75 -8.67 37.97
CA ALA A 639 26.99 -7.24 38.18
C ALA A 639 28.43 -6.92 38.60
N ARG A 640 28.99 -7.68 39.55
CA ARG A 640 30.38 -7.48 40.02
C ARG A 640 31.40 -7.76 38.92
N ASN A 641 31.19 -8.80 38.12
CA ASN A 641 32.05 -9.13 36.98
C ASN A 641 32.02 -8.03 35.91
N ALA A 642 30.91 -7.32 35.77
CA ALA A 642 30.77 -6.15 34.90
C ALA A 642 31.27 -4.83 35.54
N GLY A 643 31.85 -4.87 36.75
CA GLY A 643 32.36 -3.70 37.46
C GLY A 643 31.28 -2.78 38.05
N VAL A 644 30.02 -3.25 38.17
CA VAL A 644 28.90 -2.43 38.66
C VAL A 644 28.72 -2.60 40.17
N PRO A 645 28.61 -1.50 40.95
CA PRO A 645 28.29 -1.55 42.37
C PRO A 645 27.04 -2.37 42.68
N THR A 646 27.10 -3.19 43.73
CA THR A 646 25.98 -4.02 44.17
C THR A 646 25.56 -3.70 45.60
N LYS A 647 24.26 -3.76 45.88
CA LYS A 647 23.69 -3.65 47.23
C LYS A 647 22.68 -4.77 47.47
N VAL A 648 22.69 -5.34 48.67
CA VAL A 648 21.65 -6.27 49.11
C VAL A 648 20.80 -5.57 50.16
N ILE A 649 19.48 -5.59 49.97
CA ILE A 649 18.49 -5.09 50.93
C ILE A 649 17.52 -6.23 51.18
N ASP A 650 17.72 -7.00 52.25
CA ASP A 650 16.82 -8.12 52.54
C ASP A 650 15.50 -7.58 53.10
N HIS A 651 14.42 -7.80 52.36
CA HIS A 651 13.05 -7.49 52.77
C HIS A 651 12.62 -8.10 54.10
N LYS A 652 13.27 -9.17 54.58
CA LYS A 652 13.00 -9.78 55.89
C LYS A 652 13.44 -8.92 57.07
N ASN A 653 14.31 -7.92 56.84
CA ASN A 653 14.83 -7.03 57.88
C ASN A 653 13.91 -5.83 58.16
N TYR A 654 12.70 -5.81 57.60
CA TYR A 654 11.79 -4.68 57.66
C TYR A 654 10.39 -5.14 58.09
N ASP A 655 9.79 -4.41 59.03
CA ASP A 655 8.49 -4.76 59.62
C ASP A 655 7.30 -4.54 58.66
N SER A 656 7.52 -3.82 57.55
CA SER A 656 6.47 -3.54 56.57
C SER A 656 7.04 -3.45 55.16
N ARG A 657 6.16 -3.62 54.16
CA ARG A 657 6.50 -3.39 52.75
C ARG A 657 6.95 -1.96 52.50
N THR A 658 6.23 -0.99 53.06
CA THR A 658 6.55 0.44 52.91
C THR A 658 7.92 0.77 53.47
N SER A 659 8.29 0.26 54.65
CA SER A 659 9.62 0.51 55.23
C SER A 659 10.76 -0.12 54.42
N PHE A 660 10.54 -1.29 53.81
CA PHE A 660 11.47 -1.89 52.85
C PHE A 660 11.61 -1.05 51.58
N ASP A 661 10.49 -0.67 50.94
CA ASP A 661 10.50 0.08 49.69
C ASP A 661 11.10 1.49 49.86
N MET A 662 10.89 2.14 51.01
CA MET A 662 11.53 3.43 51.32
C MET A 662 13.02 3.31 51.62
N ALA A 663 13.48 2.19 52.17
CA ALA A 663 14.92 1.91 52.28
C ALA A 663 15.56 1.71 50.89
N LEU A 664 14.83 1.07 49.98
CA LEU A 664 15.23 0.95 48.58
C LEU A 664 15.28 2.33 47.90
N ASP A 665 14.24 3.14 48.03
CA ASP A 665 14.18 4.52 47.53
C ASP A 665 15.38 5.37 48.01
N LYS A 666 15.70 5.28 49.31
CA LYS A 666 16.85 5.98 49.88
C LYS A 666 18.17 5.56 49.23
N VAL A 667 18.36 4.27 48.99
CA VAL A 667 19.57 3.75 48.31
C VAL A 667 19.63 4.26 46.87
N LEU A 668 18.51 4.22 46.14
CA LEU A 668 18.43 4.70 44.76
C LEU A 668 18.70 6.22 44.68
N THR A 669 18.10 7.00 45.56
CA THR A 669 18.27 8.46 45.61
C THR A 669 19.73 8.84 45.94
N ASN A 670 20.35 8.16 46.92
CA ASN A 670 21.74 8.41 47.29
C ASN A 670 22.75 8.12 46.17
N HIS A 671 22.41 7.22 45.25
CA HIS A 671 23.26 6.91 44.08
C HIS A 671 22.93 7.78 42.85
N GLY A 672 22.03 8.76 43.00
CA GLY A 672 21.61 9.66 41.94
C GLY A 672 20.92 8.93 40.78
N ILE A 673 20.15 7.88 41.09
CA ILE A 673 19.46 7.09 40.07
C ILE A 673 18.34 7.90 39.41
N GLN A 674 18.22 7.78 38.09
CA GLN A 674 17.24 8.50 37.27
C GLN A 674 16.24 7.55 36.59
N LEU A 675 16.58 6.27 36.45
CA LEU A 675 15.71 5.23 35.91
C LEU A 675 15.93 3.91 36.67
N VAL A 676 14.85 3.15 36.88
CA VAL A 676 14.88 1.88 37.59
C VAL A 676 14.30 0.79 36.70
N CYS A 677 15.05 -0.28 36.50
CA CYS A 677 14.63 -1.47 35.75
C CYS A 677 14.35 -2.62 36.73
N LEU A 678 13.11 -3.12 36.74
CA LEU A 678 12.75 -4.35 37.44
C LEU A 678 13.06 -5.55 36.54
N ALA A 679 14.12 -6.30 36.86
CA ALA A 679 14.59 -7.43 36.06
C ALA A 679 14.37 -8.73 36.84
N GLY A 680 13.13 -9.25 36.80
CA GLY A 680 12.73 -10.39 37.61
C GLY A 680 12.77 -10.08 39.11
N PHE A 681 12.32 -8.88 39.48
CA PHE A 681 12.21 -8.45 40.86
C PHE A 681 10.89 -8.97 41.46
N MET A 682 10.97 -10.07 42.21
CA MET A 682 9.81 -10.87 42.65
C MET A 682 9.09 -10.26 43.86
N ARG A 683 8.82 -8.95 43.83
CA ARG A 683 8.18 -8.18 44.91
C ARG A 683 7.23 -7.15 44.33
N ILE A 684 6.04 -7.04 44.93
CA ILE A 684 5.11 -5.93 44.66
C ILE A 684 5.59 -4.72 45.45
N LEU A 685 5.78 -3.60 44.76
CA LEU A 685 6.19 -2.32 45.34
C LEU A 685 4.96 -1.55 45.86
N CYS A 686 5.13 -0.76 46.91
CA CYS A 686 4.07 0.06 47.49
C CYS A 686 3.73 1.26 46.59
N ALA A 687 2.49 1.77 46.72
CA ALA A 687 2.00 2.93 45.97
C ALA A 687 2.91 4.15 46.14
N GLU A 688 3.44 4.41 47.34
CA GLU A 688 4.35 5.53 47.59
C GLU A 688 5.63 5.43 46.75
N PHE A 689 6.25 4.24 46.67
CA PHE A 689 7.44 4.02 45.84
C PHE A 689 7.13 4.18 44.35
N VAL A 690 6.04 3.56 43.89
CA VAL A 690 5.62 3.64 42.48
C VAL A 690 5.37 5.08 42.08
N ASN A 691 4.70 5.88 42.92
CA ASN A 691 4.43 7.30 42.66
C ASN A 691 5.71 8.15 42.62
N ARG A 692 6.69 7.89 43.49
CA ARG A 692 8.00 8.59 43.46
C ARG A 692 8.79 8.33 42.18
N TRP A 693 8.72 7.09 41.68
CA TRP A 693 9.44 6.66 40.48
C TRP A 693 8.55 6.60 39.23
N ARG A 694 7.35 7.20 39.27
CA ARG A 694 6.38 7.13 38.18
C ARG A 694 6.96 7.75 36.91
N GLY A 695 6.82 7.04 35.78
CA GLY A 695 7.46 7.38 34.51
C GLY A 695 8.99 7.13 34.44
N LYS A 696 9.60 6.68 35.55
CA LYS A 696 11.03 6.33 35.65
C LYS A 696 11.26 4.87 36.08
N LEU A 697 10.20 4.10 36.29
CA LEU A 697 10.21 2.72 36.72
C LEU A 697 9.64 1.85 35.60
N ILE A 698 10.46 0.94 35.07
CA ILE A 698 10.05 0.02 34.01
C ILE A 698 10.21 -1.42 34.45
N ASN A 699 9.30 -2.29 33.99
CA ASN A 699 9.29 -3.71 34.29
C ASN A 699 9.17 -4.53 33.01
N ILE A 700 9.71 -5.74 33.05
CA ILE A 700 9.51 -6.76 32.02
C ILE A 700 8.60 -7.86 32.54
N HIS A 701 7.55 -8.15 31.77
CA HIS A 701 6.57 -9.20 32.05
C HIS A 701 6.68 -10.33 31.03
N PRO A 702 6.72 -11.61 31.46
CA PRO A 702 6.93 -12.78 30.59
C PRO A 702 5.68 -13.23 29.81
N ALA A 703 4.86 -12.28 29.33
CA ALA A 703 3.75 -12.49 28.40
C ALA A 703 3.39 -11.20 27.64
N LEU A 704 2.53 -11.32 26.62
CA LEU A 704 1.96 -10.19 25.88
C LEU A 704 0.81 -9.54 26.67
N LEU A 705 1.08 -8.47 27.41
CA LEU A 705 0.04 -7.71 28.10
C LEU A 705 -0.93 -7.09 27.08
N PRO A 706 -2.24 -6.98 27.42
CA PRO A 706 -2.84 -7.22 28.74
C PRO A 706 -3.17 -8.69 29.05
N LEU A 707 -2.79 -9.66 28.21
CA LEU A 707 -3.04 -11.08 28.45
C LEU A 707 -2.07 -11.66 29.48
N PHE A 708 -2.55 -12.64 30.25
CA PHE A 708 -1.78 -13.42 31.24
C PHE A 708 -1.02 -12.55 32.26
N LYS A 709 -1.74 -11.63 32.92
CA LYS A 709 -1.18 -10.79 34.01
C LYS A 709 -0.77 -11.63 35.23
N GLY A 710 0.19 -11.12 35.98
CA GLY A 710 0.61 -11.72 37.25
C GLY A 710 1.46 -12.98 37.08
N MET A 711 1.44 -13.84 38.09
CA MET A 711 2.36 -14.97 38.20
C MET A 711 2.02 -16.11 37.22
N HIS A 712 3.02 -16.93 36.85
CA HIS A 712 2.85 -18.14 36.03
C HIS A 712 2.33 -17.87 34.60
N ALA A 713 2.69 -16.75 33.99
CA ALA A 713 2.19 -16.34 32.68
C ALA A 713 2.44 -17.37 31.56
N HIS A 714 3.55 -18.09 31.61
CA HIS A 714 3.86 -19.17 30.65
C HIS A 714 2.86 -20.34 30.74
N LYS A 715 2.60 -20.81 31.97
CA LYS A 715 1.60 -21.85 32.21
C LYS A 715 0.21 -21.40 31.78
N GLN A 716 -0.19 -20.17 32.10
CA GLN A 716 -1.48 -19.64 31.68
C GLN A 716 -1.62 -19.61 30.14
N ALA A 717 -0.56 -19.25 29.41
CA ALA A 717 -0.55 -19.25 27.96
C ALA A 717 -0.67 -20.67 27.36
N LEU A 718 0.01 -21.65 27.95
CA LEU A 718 -0.11 -23.06 27.55
C LEU A 718 -1.50 -23.61 27.84
N ASP A 719 -2.04 -23.36 29.04
CA ASP A 719 -3.37 -23.82 29.47
C ASP A 719 -4.49 -23.19 28.62
N ALA A 720 -4.31 -21.95 28.17
CA ALA A 720 -5.24 -21.26 27.27
C ALA A 720 -5.20 -21.77 25.82
N GLY A 721 -4.21 -22.60 25.45
CA GLY A 721 -4.07 -23.15 24.10
C GLY A 721 -3.75 -22.11 23.02
N VAL A 722 -3.23 -20.93 23.40
CA VAL A 722 -2.85 -19.90 22.43
C VAL A 722 -1.61 -20.33 21.64
N ARG A 723 -1.46 -19.79 20.42
CA ARG A 723 -0.33 -20.14 19.53
C ARG A 723 0.78 -19.09 19.49
N ILE A 724 0.57 -17.97 20.18
CA ILE A 724 1.52 -16.85 20.27
C ILE A 724 1.48 -16.32 21.71
N THR A 725 2.65 -16.10 22.28
CA THR A 725 2.87 -15.32 23.52
C THR A 725 4.08 -14.43 23.30
N GLY A 726 4.80 -14.02 24.34
CA GLY A 726 5.93 -13.12 24.20
C GLY A 726 6.38 -12.54 25.53
N CYS A 727 6.97 -11.36 25.47
CA CYS A 727 7.21 -10.53 26.65
C CYS A 727 6.78 -9.09 26.39
N THR A 728 6.54 -8.36 27.48
CA THR A 728 6.14 -6.95 27.45
C THR A 728 7.01 -6.15 28.38
N VAL A 729 7.56 -5.04 27.90
CA VAL A 729 8.18 -4.03 28.76
C VAL A 729 7.24 -2.85 28.89
N HIS A 730 6.95 -2.44 30.11
CA HIS A 730 5.97 -1.40 30.40
C HIS A 730 6.43 -0.50 31.54
N PHE A 731 5.85 0.70 31.62
CA PHE A 731 5.97 1.53 32.81
C PHE A 731 5.24 0.86 33.98
N VAL A 732 5.81 0.95 35.18
CA VAL A 732 5.16 0.43 36.39
C VAL A 732 4.16 1.46 36.89
N GLU A 733 2.94 1.01 37.13
CA GLU A 733 1.84 1.74 37.78
C GLU A 733 1.40 0.94 39.03
N GLU A 734 0.54 1.51 39.87
CA GLU A 734 0.13 0.86 41.14
C GLU A 734 -0.54 -0.51 40.92
N GLY A 735 -1.27 -0.66 39.80
CA GLY A 735 -1.86 -1.92 39.38
C GLY A 735 -0.81 -2.87 38.77
N VAL A 736 -0.85 -4.14 39.20
CA VAL A 736 0.03 -5.20 38.68
C VAL A 736 -0.13 -5.33 37.16
N ASP A 737 0.96 -5.15 36.43
CA ASP A 737 1.05 -5.27 34.97
C ASP A 737 -0.01 -4.45 34.20
N CYS A 738 -0.31 -3.24 34.69
CA CYS A 738 -1.34 -2.35 34.12
C CYS A 738 -0.80 -1.08 33.48
N GLY A 739 0.50 -0.79 33.59
CA GLY A 739 1.05 0.45 33.06
C GLY A 739 1.25 0.45 31.55
N ALA A 740 1.53 1.63 31.00
CA ALA A 740 1.64 1.83 29.56
C ALA A 740 2.77 0.99 28.94
N ILE A 741 2.46 0.28 27.86
CA ILE A 741 3.36 -0.63 27.15
C ILE A 741 4.37 0.18 26.33
N ILE A 742 5.66 -0.06 26.56
CA ILE A 742 6.77 0.57 25.83
C ILE A 742 7.13 -0.23 24.58
N THR A 743 7.29 -1.55 24.73
CA THR A 743 7.58 -2.46 23.62
C THR A 743 7.16 -3.89 23.97
N GLN A 744 6.91 -4.70 22.93
CA GLN A 744 6.59 -6.12 23.05
C GLN A 744 7.40 -6.92 22.03
N GLU A 745 7.70 -8.17 22.36
CA GLU A 745 8.31 -9.13 21.44
C GLU A 745 7.50 -10.42 21.50
N SER A 746 7.00 -10.87 20.35
CA SER A 746 6.18 -12.08 20.25
C SER A 746 7.01 -13.33 19.97
N VAL A 747 6.61 -14.46 20.56
CA VAL A 747 7.16 -15.79 20.27
C VAL A 747 6.04 -16.79 19.97
N PRO A 748 6.24 -17.73 19.02
CA PRO A 748 5.27 -18.79 18.78
C PRO A 748 5.24 -19.78 19.95
N ILE A 749 4.11 -20.45 20.13
CA ILE A 749 3.94 -21.64 20.98
C ILE A 749 3.71 -22.86 20.08
N TYR A 750 4.55 -23.87 20.22
CA TYR A 750 4.51 -25.11 19.43
C TYR A 750 3.69 -26.21 20.13
N PRO A 751 3.12 -27.17 19.38
CA PRO A 751 2.23 -28.20 19.93
C PRO A 751 2.82 -29.10 21.03
N LYS A 752 4.14 -29.13 21.20
CA LYS A 752 4.85 -29.96 22.19
C LYS A 752 5.66 -29.13 23.19
N ASP A 753 5.42 -27.82 23.25
CA ASP A 753 6.13 -26.97 24.21
C ASP A 753 5.74 -27.32 25.65
N THR A 754 6.76 -27.47 26.49
CA THR A 754 6.65 -27.43 27.95
C THR A 754 6.85 -26.00 28.46
N GLU A 755 6.48 -25.75 29.73
CA GLU A 755 6.72 -24.45 30.39
C GLU A 755 8.20 -24.04 30.30
N ASP A 756 9.13 -24.98 30.47
CA ASP A 756 10.57 -24.72 30.36
C ASP A 756 11.00 -24.32 28.95
N SER A 757 10.53 -25.06 27.93
CA SER A 757 10.87 -24.76 26.54
C SER A 757 10.31 -23.42 26.06
N LEU A 758 9.13 -23.05 26.57
CA LEU A 758 8.51 -21.75 26.31
C LEU A 758 9.24 -20.64 27.06
N CYS A 759 9.62 -20.89 28.32
CA CYS A 759 10.39 -19.97 29.15
C CYS A 759 11.72 -19.58 28.50
N GLU A 760 12.50 -20.54 27.98
CA GLU A 760 13.76 -20.24 27.27
C GLU A 760 13.55 -19.40 26.00
N ARG A 761 12.44 -19.65 25.28
CA ARG A 761 12.10 -18.87 24.10
C ARG A 761 11.68 -17.45 24.46
N VAL A 762 10.87 -17.28 25.50
CA VAL A 762 10.45 -15.96 25.98
C VAL A 762 11.66 -15.19 26.53
N LYS A 763 12.56 -15.80 27.29
CA LYS A 763 13.82 -15.17 27.74
C LYS A 763 14.63 -14.59 26.58
N SER A 764 14.70 -15.31 25.45
CA SER A 764 15.38 -14.81 24.25
C SER A 764 14.72 -13.57 23.65
N ALA A 765 13.39 -13.46 23.74
CA ALA A 765 12.65 -12.25 23.38
C ALA A 765 12.85 -11.13 24.42
N GLU A 766 12.87 -11.44 25.72
CA GLU A 766 13.13 -10.48 26.80
C GLU A 766 14.49 -9.78 26.65
N HIS A 767 15.54 -10.55 26.32
CA HIS A 767 16.89 -10.02 26.09
C HIS A 767 16.98 -9.03 24.91
N LYS A 768 15.96 -8.98 24.03
CA LYS A 768 15.83 -8.00 22.94
C LYS A 768 14.93 -6.84 23.35
N ALA A 769 13.77 -7.15 23.90
CA ALA A 769 12.75 -6.18 24.28
C ALA A 769 13.25 -5.22 25.37
N TYR A 770 13.93 -5.75 26.40
CA TYR A 770 14.30 -4.94 27.56
C TYR A 770 15.35 -3.87 27.23
N PRO A 771 16.48 -4.20 26.58
CA PRO A 771 17.42 -3.18 26.15
C PRO A 771 16.80 -2.15 25.20
N ARG A 772 15.88 -2.58 24.32
CA ARG A 772 15.18 -1.68 23.41
C ARG A 772 14.29 -0.69 24.15
N ALA A 773 13.52 -1.15 25.13
CA ALA A 773 12.70 -0.29 25.97
C ALA A 773 13.56 0.69 26.78
N LEU A 774 14.66 0.20 27.36
CA LEU A 774 15.61 1.06 28.07
C LEU A 774 16.10 2.18 27.15
N GLU A 775 16.60 1.86 25.95
CA GLU A 775 17.04 2.84 24.94
C GLU A 775 15.95 3.89 24.66
N LEU A 776 14.70 3.46 24.43
CA LEU A 776 13.59 4.38 24.10
C LEU A 776 13.31 5.39 25.23
N VAL A 777 13.32 4.93 26.48
CA VAL A 777 13.02 5.78 27.65
C VAL A 777 14.21 6.67 28.03
N SER A 778 15.44 6.14 27.97
CA SER A 778 16.65 6.91 28.30
C SER A 778 17.01 7.94 27.25
N THR A 779 16.71 7.67 25.97
CA THR A 779 16.83 8.64 24.88
C THR A 779 15.67 9.61 24.79
N GLU A 780 14.65 9.47 25.66
CA GLU A 780 13.48 10.33 25.72
C GLU A 780 12.57 10.27 24.48
N ARG A 781 12.75 9.25 23.63
CA ARG A 781 11.86 8.96 22.49
C ARG A 781 10.49 8.47 22.94
N VAL A 782 10.43 7.86 24.11
CA VAL A 782 9.21 7.43 24.78
C VAL A 782 9.20 8.02 26.19
N LYS A 783 8.07 8.64 26.56
CA LYS A 783 7.81 9.13 27.92
C LYS A 783 6.42 8.72 28.37
N LEU A 784 6.24 8.61 29.68
CA LEU A 784 4.91 8.55 30.29
C LEU A 784 4.43 9.97 30.54
N ASP A 785 3.28 10.34 29.99
CA ASP A 785 2.53 11.51 30.41
C ASP A 785 1.95 11.21 31.81
N LEU A 786 2.41 11.96 32.80
CA LEU A 786 2.05 11.74 34.20
C LEU A 786 0.60 12.13 34.47
N ASP A 787 0.01 13.06 33.71
CA ASP A 787 -1.37 13.50 33.93
C ASP A 787 -2.35 12.49 33.34
N THR A 788 -2.05 11.97 32.15
CA THR A 788 -2.96 11.06 31.43
C THR A 788 -2.65 9.58 31.66
N GLY A 789 -1.46 9.25 32.19
CA GLY A 789 -0.96 7.87 32.27
C GLY A 789 -0.70 7.22 30.90
N LYS A 790 -0.74 8.00 29.82
CA LYS A 790 -0.53 7.52 28.46
C LYS A 790 0.92 7.66 28.04
N MET A 791 1.35 6.79 27.13
CA MET A 791 2.65 6.88 26.51
C MET A 791 2.65 7.95 25.40
N VAL A 792 3.71 8.77 25.36
CA VAL A 792 3.95 9.78 24.33
C VAL A 792 5.22 9.42 23.56
N TRP A 793 5.14 9.44 22.22
CA TRP A 793 6.27 9.32 21.31
C TRP A 793 6.75 10.71 20.89
N ALA A 794 8.07 10.93 20.96
CA ALA A 794 8.71 12.19 20.58
C ALA A 794 8.96 12.33 19.07
#